data_AF-A0A6C0DXC3-F1
#
_entry.id   AF-A0A6C0DXC3-F1
#
_cell.length_a   1.000
_cell.length_b   1.000
_cell.length_c   1.000
_cell.angle_alpha   90.00
_cell.angle_beta   90.00
_cell.angle_gamma   90.00
#
_symmetry.space_group_name_H-M   'P 1'
#
loop_
_entity.id
_entity.type
_entity.pdbx_description
1 polymer ?
#
loop_
_entity_poly.entity_id
_entity_poly.type
_entity_poly.pdbx_seq_one_letter_code
_entity_poly.pdbx_strand_id
1 'polypeptide(L)'
;MVLSKINATVKYEDTKAIASTDIDHETCIYSAKIYNKAIQFVLGLPQFEYSSKNIVYFNIYLANNGFVVSKIGIYETYNSDYGSLLDDDGDIDLSKLQEPLLFPFAKSLISKLQTTSAKTTSQDEDEEDEGEKEDDEEDEEDEEDDDDDDEEDEDIVKDKKVTILPKKPKFDIMELASQTKEESDYEISKYVEDPTHNWVNKYLKSVKYSIKPNEGGGDCFFAALRDGLRTVKIETSVKAIREKLANEVDEAVFNNYSEFFKLFYGGMKNSQTMLKEYKLKHNTIKKLIGGTIDGQTKKTLIDDAKANFSKYSAINQETEEYQELVEEFEFMKDINDVKDLKKVISTVGGKYWADNWAVVTLERLYNVKFIILSQTHFLENETELVLQCSEADKQIAEKGLFEPSYYIMLDFLISKHSNHYQLITYDKNIERGAFTFNELPYKIKELILEKCMEKMAGLYVLIPDFIKFANKNGIATTSTKNDSLIGTSPNTKYYNTSIIIQIYNKSRHVKVGQGSGESISPELKTAKNILELNNNKEYVDWRRKLDSKYLVPNLAIDGKNWSSVKHYILAARFKPIIELYNKFTKDGEVGANIDDAYKLYGSNISKKSISSLVIGDEEFAKLKPGLLEKAQYSKFTQNEALAKILLLTGDALINIFKPGKGGGSYPDFELMKLRRMLSNPKEAKTVKSKELK
;
A
#
# COMPACT_ATOMS: atom_id res chain seq x y z
N MET A 1 16.06 -31.89 -17.99
CA MET A 1 17.31 -31.23 -17.52
C MET A 1 17.11 -29.71 -17.55
N VAL A 2 17.97 -28.96 -16.87
CA VAL A 2 17.99 -27.48 -16.93
C VAL A 2 19.38 -26.99 -17.29
N LEU A 3 19.47 -25.94 -18.11
CA LEU A 3 20.73 -25.30 -18.52
C LEU A 3 21.18 -24.25 -17.48
N SER A 4 22.49 -24.08 -17.33
CA SER A 4 23.07 -22.95 -16.61
C SER A 4 22.83 -21.63 -17.37
N LYS A 5 22.47 -20.56 -16.64
CA LYS A 5 22.46 -19.17 -17.11
C LYS A 5 23.89 -18.65 -17.28
N ILE A 6 24.81 -19.05 -16.41
CA ILE A 6 26.21 -18.61 -16.43
C ILE A 6 26.98 -19.22 -17.61
N ASN A 7 26.72 -20.49 -17.95
CA ASN A 7 27.37 -21.13 -19.10
C ASN A 7 26.51 -22.25 -19.71
N ALA A 8 25.92 -21.99 -20.87
CA ALA A 8 25.03 -22.93 -21.57
C ALA A 8 25.64 -24.31 -21.92
N THR A 9 26.96 -24.51 -21.78
CA THR A 9 27.60 -25.83 -21.89
C THR A 9 27.53 -26.66 -20.59
N VAL A 10 26.87 -26.15 -19.54
CA VAL A 10 26.57 -26.86 -18.28
C VAL A 10 25.08 -27.24 -18.25
N LYS A 11 24.82 -28.51 -17.96
CA LYS A 11 23.48 -29.12 -17.88
C LYS A 11 23.29 -29.78 -16.53
N TYR A 12 22.27 -29.37 -15.80
CA TYR A 12 21.90 -29.93 -14.51
C TYR A 12 20.81 -31.00 -14.66
N GLU A 13 20.99 -32.13 -13.97
CA GLU A 13 19.99 -33.20 -13.90
C GLU A 13 18.83 -32.81 -12.98
N ASP A 14 17.63 -32.82 -13.54
CA ASP A 14 16.34 -32.58 -12.87
C ASP A 14 15.83 -33.85 -12.17
N THR A 15 16.65 -34.35 -11.24
CA THR A 15 16.25 -35.41 -10.30
C THR A 15 15.43 -34.84 -9.14
N LYS A 16 14.53 -35.66 -8.59
CA LYS A 16 13.80 -35.39 -7.34
C LYS A 16 14.61 -35.74 -6.08
N ALA A 17 15.65 -36.56 -6.23
CA ALA A 17 16.40 -37.13 -5.11
C ALA A 17 17.25 -36.09 -4.37
N ILE A 18 17.45 -36.32 -3.07
CA ILE A 18 18.47 -35.61 -2.28
C ILE A 18 19.84 -36.12 -2.72
N ALA A 19 20.81 -35.22 -2.90
CA ALA A 19 22.18 -35.63 -3.24
C ALA A 19 22.80 -36.32 -2.02
N SER A 20 23.57 -37.38 -2.22
CA SER A 20 24.17 -38.15 -1.12
C SER A 20 25.13 -37.32 -0.26
N THR A 21 25.71 -36.27 -0.84
CA THR A 21 26.53 -35.24 -0.17
C THR A 21 25.75 -34.32 0.76
N ASP A 22 24.46 -34.12 0.52
CA ASP A 22 23.60 -33.20 1.28
C ASP A 22 22.80 -33.91 2.40
N ILE A 23 22.98 -35.22 2.57
CA ILE A 23 22.38 -36.00 3.66
C ILE A 23 23.09 -35.67 4.99
N ASP A 24 22.31 -35.53 6.06
CA ASP A 24 22.74 -35.17 7.42
C ASP A 24 23.49 -33.82 7.58
N HIS A 25 23.55 -33.01 6.53
CA HIS A 25 24.06 -31.63 6.58
C HIS A 25 23.17 -30.70 7.45
N GLU A 26 23.79 -29.76 8.18
CA GLU A 26 23.07 -28.68 8.89
C GLU A 26 23.14 -27.39 8.04
N THR A 27 21.98 -26.89 7.62
CA THR A 27 21.77 -25.72 6.74
C THR A 27 20.58 -24.91 7.24
N CYS A 28 20.54 -23.60 6.94
CA CYS A 28 19.39 -22.75 7.24
C CYS A 28 18.15 -23.08 6.39
N ILE A 29 16.96 -22.75 6.93
CA ILE A 29 15.66 -22.84 6.25
C ILE A 29 15.25 -21.46 5.76
N TYR A 30 15.14 -21.33 4.45
CA TYR A 30 14.74 -20.12 3.74
C TYR A 30 13.25 -20.17 3.39
N SER A 31 12.65 -18.99 3.17
CA SER A 31 11.25 -18.86 2.73
C SER A 31 11.18 -17.93 1.53
N ALA A 32 10.49 -18.35 0.45
CA ALA A 32 10.30 -17.53 -0.75
C ALA A 32 8.94 -17.75 -1.41
N LYS A 33 8.52 -16.80 -2.25
CA LYS A 33 7.24 -16.82 -2.95
C LYS A 33 7.38 -17.34 -4.39
N ILE A 34 7.62 -18.64 -4.54
CA ILE A 34 7.82 -19.30 -5.84
C ILE A 34 6.46 -19.71 -6.45
N TYR A 35 6.25 -19.42 -7.75
CA TYR A 35 4.98 -19.65 -8.47
C TYR A 35 3.74 -19.15 -7.70
N ASN A 36 3.83 -17.94 -7.13
CA ASN A 36 2.81 -17.29 -6.29
C ASN A 36 2.46 -18.04 -4.97
N LYS A 37 3.15 -19.14 -4.63
CA LYS A 37 3.02 -19.87 -3.36
C LYS A 37 4.18 -19.51 -2.43
N ALA A 38 3.90 -19.22 -1.16
CA ALA A 38 4.95 -19.15 -0.15
C ALA A 38 5.41 -20.57 0.20
N ILE A 39 6.64 -20.92 -0.15
CA ILE A 39 7.27 -22.20 0.18
C ILE A 39 8.40 -22.00 1.19
N GLN A 40 8.76 -23.08 1.88
CA GLN A 40 10.00 -23.18 2.64
C GLN A 40 10.97 -24.09 1.88
N PHE A 41 12.27 -23.82 1.95
CA PHE A 41 13.30 -24.64 1.33
C PHE A 41 14.61 -24.57 2.10
N VAL A 42 15.52 -25.50 1.84
CA VAL A 42 16.91 -25.48 2.32
C VAL A 42 17.87 -25.55 1.13
N LEU A 43 19.12 -25.16 1.33
CA LEU A 43 20.19 -25.31 0.35
C LEU A 43 21.07 -26.50 0.73
N GLY A 44 21.51 -27.26 -0.27
CA GLY A 44 22.61 -28.21 -0.13
C GLY A 44 23.97 -27.50 -0.03
N LEU A 45 25.02 -28.30 0.19
CA LEU A 45 26.41 -27.84 0.17
C LEU A 45 26.76 -27.20 -1.19
N PRO A 46 27.72 -26.25 -1.21
CA PRO A 46 28.30 -25.73 -2.44
C PRO A 46 28.98 -26.86 -3.23
N GLN A 47 28.60 -26.99 -4.49
CA GLN A 47 29.15 -27.97 -5.43
C GLN A 47 30.14 -27.27 -6.37
N PHE A 48 31.39 -27.74 -6.35
CA PHE A 48 32.53 -27.15 -7.05
C PHE A 48 32.89 -27.85 -8.36
N GLU A 49 32.05 -28.80 -8.83
CA GLU A 49 32.31 -29.65 -10.01
C GLU A 49 32.54 -28.86 -11.30
N TYR A 50 32.03 -27.62 -11.39
CA TYR A 50 32.18 -26.72 -12.53
C TYR A 50 33.09 -25.51 -12.26
N SER A 51 33.97 -25.59 -11.25
CA SER A 51 34.93 -24.51 -10.93
C SER A 51 35.84 -24.13 -12.10
N SER A 52 36.15 -25.07 -13.00
CA SER A 52 36.91 -24.82 -14.24
C SER A 52 36.17 -23.96 -15.27
N LYS A 53 34.86 -23.75 -15.09
CA LYS A 53 34.01 -22.81 -15.84
C LYS A 53 33.61 -21.59 -14.99
N ASN A 54 34.32 -21.34 -13.88
CA ASN A 54 34.01 -20.33 -12.85
C ASN A 54 32.61 -20.47 -12.22
N ILE A 55 32.04 -21.68 -12.10
CA ILE A 55 30.69 -21.89 -11.52
C ILE A 55 30.76 -22.66 -10.20
N VAL A 56 30.03 -22.16 -9.19
CA VAL A 56 29.62 -22.87 -7.97
C VAL A 56 28.09 -22.94 -7.94
N TYR A 57 27.53 -24.04 -7.48
CA TYR A 57 26.08 -24.20 -7.38
C TYR A 57 25.61 -24.92 -6.12
N PHE A 58 24.35 -24.69 -5.74
CA PHE A 58 23.71 -25.20 -4.53
C PHE A 58 22.41 -25.91 -4.89
N ASN A 59 22.19 -27.11 -4.37
CA ASN A 59 20.94 -27.84 -4.59
C ASN A 59 19.80 -27.21 -3.78
N ILE A 60 18.65 -26.90 -4.41
CA ILE A 60 17.46 -26.36 -3.73
C ILE A 60 16.52 -27.50 -3.35
N TYR A 61 16.22 -27.60 -2.06
CA TYR A 61 15.38 -28.66 -1.49
C TYR A 61 14.10 -28.09 -0.88
N LEU A 62 12.95 -28.48 -1.44
CA LEU A 62 11.64 -28.11 -0.90
C LEU A 62 11.48 -28.65 0.52
N ALA A 63 11.17 -27.79 1.48
CA ALA A 63 10.91 -28.16 2.86
C ALA A 63 9.41 -28.02 3.20
N ASN A 64 8.87 -28.97 3.96
CA ASN A 64 7.48 -28.93 4.43
C ASN A 64 7.38 -29.60 5.81
N ASN A 65 6.69 -28.95 6.76
CA ASN A 65 6.49 -29.45 8.14
C ASN A 65 7.78 -29.90 8.87
N GLY A 66 8.93 -29.30 8.55
CA GLY A 66 10.24 -29.62 9.15
C GLY A 66 11.01 -30.76 8.45
N PHE A 67 10.54 -31.26 7.30
CA PHE A 67 11.22 -32.31 6.52
C PHE A 67 11.52 -31.83 5.09
N VAL A 68 12.62 -32.32 4.51
CA VAL A 68 12.89 -32.17 3.07
C VAL A 68 11.98 -33.12 2.29
N VAL A 69 11.34 -32.60 1.24
CA VAL A 69 10.37 -33.30 0.40
C VAL A 69 10.98 -33.79 -0.91
N SER A 70 11.74 -32.94 -1.60
CA SER A 70 12.31 -33.21 -2.93
C SER A 70 13.33 -32.13 -3.29
N LYS A 71 14.32 -32.47 -4.12
CA LYS A 71 15.05 -31.47 -4.91
C LYS A 71 14.07 -30.79 -5.88
N ILE A 72 14.18 -29.47 -6.04
CA ILE A 72 13.28 -28.67 -6.91
C ILE A 72 14.00 -27.70 -7.84
N GLY A 73 15.31 -27.52 -7.68
CA GLY A 73 16.10 -26.61 -8.49
C GLY A 73 17.51 -26.45 -7.98
N ILE A 74 18.19 -25.42 -8.48
CA ILE A 74 19.58 -25.06 -8.18
C ILE A 74 19.72 -23.53 -8.12
N TYR A 75 20.52 -23.01 -7.18
CA TYR A 75 21.13 -21.68 -7.31
C TYR A 75 22.54 -21.86 -7.87
N GLU A 76 22.96 -20.99 -8.78
CA GLU A 76 24.34 -20.95 -9.28
C GLU A 76 24.89 -19.53 -9.18
N THR A 77 26.21 -19.43 -9.10
CA THR A 77 26.95 -18.16 -9.00
C THR A 77 28.38 -18.33 -9.48
N TYR A 78 29.10 -17.22 -9.68
CA TYR A 78 30.50 -17.27 -10.02
C TYR A 78 31.36 -17.75 -8.83
N ASN A 79 32.35 -18.61 -9.10
CA ASN A 79 33.26 -19.11 -8.06
C ASN A 79 34.13 -18.00 -7.46
N SER A 80 34.43 -16.94 -8.23
CA SER A 80 35.03 -15.69 -7.75
C SER A 80 34.21 -15.00 -6.65
N ASP A 81 32.88 -15.08 -6.75
CA ASP A 81 31.96 -14.22 -6.01
C ASP A 81 31.46 -14.91 -4.74
N TYR A 82 31.50 -16.24 -4.71
CA TYR A 82 31.03 -17.11 -3.61
C TYR A 82 31.42 -16.61 -2.21
N GLY A 83 32.67 -16.17 -2.00
CA GLY A 83 33.14 -15.68 -0.71
C GLY A 83 32.46 -14.38 -0.20
N SER A 84 31.83 -13.60 -1.10
CA SER A 84 31.06 -12.40 -0.74
C SER A 84 29.57 -12.69 -0.43
N LEU A 85 29.10 -13.88 -0.81
CA LEU A 85 27.71 -14.33 -0.63
C LEU A 85 27.47 -14.98 0.73
N LEU A 86 28.53 -15.25 1.49
CA LEU A 86 28.44 -15.71 2.87
C LEU A 86 28.13 -14.55 3.83
N ASP A 87 27.46 -14.86 4.94
CA ASP A 87 27.24 -13.95 6.06
C ASP A 87 28.26 -14.15 7.21
N ASP A 88 28.11 -13.38 8.30
CA ASP A 88 28.97 -13.45 9.49
C ASP A 88 28.93 -14.82 10.21
N ASP A 89 27.84 -15.58 10.07
CA ASP A 89 27.67 -16.93 10.64
C ASP A 89 28.13 -18.04 9.65
N GLY A 90 28.43 -17.69 8.39
CA GLY A 90 28.83 -18.59 7.30
C GLY A 90 27.67 -19.22 6.51
N ASP A 91 26.43 -18.78 6.75
CA ASP A 91 25.24 -19.14 5.97
C ASP A 91 25.22 -18.35 4.63
N ILE A 92 24.38 -18.75 3.66
CA ILE A 92 24.25 -18.08 2.34
C ILE A 92 23.22 -16.95 2.39
N ASP A 93 23.65 -15.74 2.03
CA ASP A 93 22.80 -14.57 1.87
C ASP A 93 22.07 -14.59 0.51
N LEU A 94 20.82 -15.07 0.54
CA LEU A 94 19.94 -15.08 -0.63
C LEU A 94 19.68 -13.72 -1.25
N SER A 95 19.87 -12.59 -0.54
CA SER A 95 19.62 -11.26 -1.10
C SER A 95 20.63 -10.86 -2.17
N LYS A 96 21.81 -11.51 -2.17
CA LYS A 96 22.90 -11.31 -3.14
C LYS A 96 22.87 -12.30 -4.32
N LEU A 97 21.94 -13.27 -4.33
CA LEU A 97 21.85 -14.30 -5.37
C LEU A 97 20.84 -13.96 -6.47
N GLN A 98 21.15 -14.35 -7.71
CA GLN A 98 20.23 -14.27 -8.84
C GLN A 98 19.08 -15.29 -8.74
N GLU A 99 18.03 -15.12 -9.56
CA GLU A 99 16.87 -16.02 -9.56
C GLU A 99 17.23 -17.50 -9.83
N PRO A 100 16.68 -18.45 -9.05
CA PRO A 100 17.06 -19.86 -9.10
C PRO A 100 16.63 -20.57 -10.39
N LEU A 101 17.40 -21.58 -10.77
CA LEU A 101 17.10 -22.54 -11.83
C LEU A 101 16.18 -23.64 -11.30
N LEU A 102 14.88 -23.46 -11.46
CA LEU A 102 13.87 -24.43 -11.01
C LEU A 102 13.65 -25.53 -12.06
N PHE A 103 13.51 -26.77 -11.58
CA PHE A 103 13.26 -27.93 -12.44
C PHE A 103 11.81 -27.94 -12.96
N PRO A 104 11.52 -28.43 -14.19
CA PRO A 104 10.18 -28.33 -14.78
C PRO A 104 9.05 -28.91 -13.91
N PHE A 105 9.31 -30.04 -13.25
CA PHE A 105 8.33 -30.67 -12.36
C PHE A 105 8.06 -29.87 -11.07
N ALA A 106 8.93 -28.94 -10.67
CA ALA A 106 8.79 -28.16 -9.45
C ALA A 106 7.51 -27.31 -9.45
N LYS A 107 7.11 -26.78 -10.63
CA LYS A 107 5.84 -26.06 -10.80
C LYS A 107 4.64 -26.91 -10.41
N SER A 108 4.62 -28.18 -10.81
CA SER A 108 3.56 -29.15 -10.47
C SER A 108 3.63 -29.58 -8.99
N LEU A 109 4.83 -29.73 -8.43
CA LEU A 109 5.01 -30.09 -7.01
C LEU A 109 4.57 -28.96 -6.08
N ILE A 110 4.96 -27.72 -6.38
CA ILE A 110 4.66 -26.51 -5.59
C ILE A 110 3.19 -26.12 -5.70
N SER A 111 2.55 -26.27 -6.87
CA SER A 111 1.11 -25.99 -7.01
C SER A 111 0.25 -26.96 -6.19
N LYS A 112 0.65 -28.23 -6.14
CA LYS A 112 0.00 -29.32 -5.37
C LYS A 112 0.20 -29.22 -3.85
N LEU A 113 1.03 -28.28 -3.35
CA LEU A 113 1.08 -27.97 -1.92
C LEU A 113 -0.25 -27.34 -1.47
N GLN A 114 -1.06 -28.14 -0.79
CA GLN A 114 -2.31 -27.71 -0.17
C GLN A 114 -2.03 -26.74 0.98
N THR A 115 -2.67 -25.56 0.96
CA THR A 115 -2.92 -24.80 2.17
C THR A 115 -3.74 -25.67 3.12
N THR A 116 -3.25 -25.89 4.34
CA THR A 116 -3.75 -26.93 5.25
C THR A 116 -5.18 -26.65 5.74
N SER A 117 -6.15 -27.21 5.04
CA SER A 117 -7.52 -27.45 5.50
C SER A 117 -7.93 -28.85 5.04
N ALA A 118 -8.47 -29.66 5.96
CA ALA A 118 -8.63 -31.09 5.71
C ALA A 118 -10.05 -31.45 5.25
N LYS A 119 -10.19 -32.03 4.05
CA LYS A 119 -10.69 -33.42 3.86
C LYS A 119 -10.83 -33.91 2.41
N THR A 120 -10.31 -35.11 2.17
CA THR A 120 -10.81 -36.23 1.33
C THR A 120 -11.60 -35.98 0.02
N THR A 121 -10.99 -36.43 -1.09
CA THR A 121 -11.56 -37.23 -2.21
C THR A 121 -12.79 -36.74 -2.99
N SER A 122 -12.55 -36.40 -4.25
CA SER A 122 -13.19 -37.06 -5.40
C SER A 122 -12.13 -37.30 -6.50
N GLN A 123 -12.52 -37.83 -7.66
CA GLN A 123 -11.64 -38.52 -8.62
C GLN A 123 -11.79 -37.95 -10.04
N ASP A 124 -11.02 -38.51 -10.99
CA ASP A 124 -11.18 -38.46 -12.47
C ASP A 124 -10.78 -37.11 -13.14
N GLU A 125 -9.88 -37.10 -14.14
CA GLU A 125 -10.07 -37.25 -15.62
C GLU A 125 -10.73 -36.00 -16.27
N ASP A 126 -10.25 -35.42 -17.38
CA ASP A 126 -9.06 -35.72 -18.20
C ASP A 126 -8.59 -34.51 -19.05
N GLU A 127 -7.52 -34.71 -19.84
CA GLU A 127 -7.13 -34.01 -21.11
C GLU A 127 -7.37 -32.48 -21.31
N GLU A 128 -6.28 -31.71 -21.51
CA GLU A 128 -6.25 -30.53 -22.40
C GLU A 128 -4.96 -30.52 -23.26
N ASP A 129 -5.16 -30.90 -24.52
CA ASP A 129 -4.53 -30.53 -25.81
C ASP A 129 -3.10 -29.94 -25.91
N GLU A 130 -2.37 -30.34 -26.95
CA GLU A 130 -1.10 -29.75 -27.38
C GLU A 130 -1.33 -28.73 -28.51
N GLY A 131 -0.79 -27.52 -28.37
CA GLY A 131 -0.91 -26.45 -29.37
C GLY A 131 0.39 -25.65 -29.46
N GLU A 132 1.14 -25.89 -30.54
CA GLU A 132 2.49 -25.36 -30.75
C GLU A 132 2.52 -23.88 -31.18
N LYS A 133 3.72 -23.31 -31.21
CA LYS A 133 4.01 -21.99 -31.79
C LYS A 133 5.00 -22.15 -32.94
N GLU A 134 4.74 -21.42 -34.01
CA GLU A 134 5.66 -20.86 -35.02
C GLU A 134 4.85 -19.69 -35.66
N ASP A 135 5.40 -18.69 -36.36
CA ASP A 135 6.69 -18.56 -37.03
C ASP A 135 7.59 -17.41 -36.49
N ASP A 136 8.80 -17.28 -37.07
CA ASP A 136 9.88 -16.32 -36.74
C ASP A 136 10.00 -15.15 -37.78
N GLU A 137 11.25 -14.80 -38.15
CA GLU A 137 11.76 -13.73 -39.04
C GLU A 137 11.87 -12.33 -38.38
N GLU A 138 13.05 -11.93 -37.88
CA GLU A 138 14.26 -11.43 -38.59
C GLU A 138 14.06 -9.97 -39.10
N ASP A 139 15.03 -9.06 -39.13
CA ASP A 139 16.34 -8.75 -38.50
C ASP A 139 16.93 -7.65 -39.42
N GLU A 140 17.72 -6.70 -38.90
CA GLU A 140 18.89 -6.07 -39.59
C GLU A 140 19.56 -5.03 -38.67
N GLU A 141 20.86 -4.77 -38.91
CA GLU A 141 21.81 -4.11 -37.99
C GLU A 141 22.26 -2.71 -38.49
N ASP A 142 23.01 -1.95 -37.68
CA ASP A 142 24.32 -1.30 -38.03
C ASP A 142 24.70 -0.13 -37.07
N GLU A 143 25.99 0.27 -37.06
CA GLU A 143 26.59 1.32 -36.19
C GLU A 143 26.86 2.64 -36.98
N GLU A 144 27.89 3.51 -36.88
CA GLU A 144 29.23 3.55 -36.24
C GLU A 144 29.49 4.96 -35.62
N ASP A 145 29.82 5.02 -34.31
CA ASP A 145 30.92 5.82 -33.67
C ASP A 145 31.03 7.39 -33.69
N ASP A 146 32.12 7.84 -33.03
CA ASP A 146 32.85 9.13 -32.97
C ASP A 146 32.37 10.34 -32.10
N ASP A 147 33.06 10.50 -30.96
CA ASP A 147 33.87 11.67 -30.50
C ASP A 147 33.58 13.11 -30.99
N ASP A 148 33.63 14.10 -30.07
CA ASP A 148 34.83 14.96 -29.88
C ASP A 148 34.76 15.84 -28.59
N ASP A 149 35.90 16.43 -28.21
CA ASP A 149 36.10 17.28 -27.00
C ASP A 149 35.61 18.75 -27.13
N ASP A 150 35.48 19.46 -25.99
CA ASP A 150 36.15 20.78 -25.79
C ASP A 150 36.12 21.24 -24.30
N GLU A 151 37.16 21.98 -23.87
CA GLU A 151 37.39 22.44 -22.48
C GLU A 151 37.07 23.95 -22.24
N GLU A 152 37.48 24.47 -21.07
CA GLU A 152 37.70 25.90 -20.71
C GLU A 152 36.48 26.86 -20.54
N ASP A 153 36.47 27.84 -19.62
CA ASP A 153 37.12 27.90 -18.28
C ASP A 153 36.44 28.97 -17.36
N GLU A 154 37.07 29.27 -16.21
CA GLU A 154 36.72 30.21 -15.14
C GLU A 154 36.08 31.57 -15.50
N ASP A 155 35.22 32.09 -14.60
CA ASP A 155 35.61 33.31 -13.84
C ASP A 155 34.86 33.42 -12.47
N ILE A 156 35.49 34.03 -11.47
CA ILE A 156 35.00 34.13 -10.08
C ILE A 156 34.87 35.60 -9.65
N VAL A 157 33.62 36.11 -9.59
CA VAL A 157 33.32 37.42 -8.98
C VAL A 157 32.54 37.28 -7.68
N LYS A 158 33.23 37.47 -6.55
CA LYS A 158 32.62 37.67 -5.24
C LYS A 158 32.24 39.15 -5.06
N ASP A 159 30.97 39.47 -4.79
CA ASP A 159 30.67 40.29 -3.60
C ASP A 159 29.19 40.43 -3.17
N LYS A 160 29.04 40.82 -1.89
CA LYS A 160 27.94 41.57 -1.23
C LYS A 160 26.47 41.14 -1.43
N LYS A 161 25.93 40.57 -0.34
CA LYS A 161 24.49 40.59 0.01
C LYS A 161 23.88 41.99 -0.10
N VAL A 162 22.75 42.13 -0.80
CA VAL A 162 21.77 43.20 -0.56
C VAL A 162 20.37 42.57 -0.54
N THR A 163 19.69 42.63 0.62
CA THR A 163 18.34 42.07 0.76
C THR A 163 17.31 43.04 0.19
N ILE A 164 16.81 42.77 -1.02
CA ILE A 164 15.74 43.55 -1.65
C ILE A 164 14.49 42.66 -1.78
N LEU A 165 13.39 43.08 -1.14
CA LEU A 165 12.07 42.47 -1.31
C LEU A 165 11.58 42.73 -2.75
N PRO A 166 11.18 41.69 -3.52
CA PRO A 166 10.78 41.88 -4.91
C PRO A 166 9.46 42.65 -5.01
N LYS A 167 9.54 43.90 -5.49
CA LYS A 167 8.37 44.60 -6.03
C LYS A 167 7.98 43.93 -7.35
N LYS A 168 6.67 43.71 -7.56
CA LYS A 168 6.16 43.06 -8.78
C LYS A 168 6.76 43.69 -10.06
N PRO A 169 7.42 42.92 -10.94
CA PRO A 169 7.78 43.40 -12.26
C PRO A 169 6.52 43.66 -13.09
N LYS A 170 6.64 44.49 -14.13
CA LYS A 170 5.54 44.77 -15.07
C LYS A 170 5.67 43.86 -16.29
N PHE A 171 4.58 43.15 -16.61
CA PHE A 171 4.41 42.30 -17.80
C PHE A 171 5.49 41.23 -17.96
N ASP A 172 5.18 40.01 -17.52
CA ASP A 172 5.95 38.83 -17.91
C ASP A 172 5.44 38.32 -19.27
N ILE A 173 6.36 37.96 -20.17
CA ILE A 173 6.01 37.44 -21.50
C ILE A 173 5.68 35.92 -21.41
N MET A 174 5.93 35.30 -20.26
CA MET A 174 5.66 33.88 -19.94
C MET A 174 4.61 33.73 -18.81
N GLU A 175 3.59 34.59 -18.77
CA GLU A 175 2.41 34.40 -17.89
C GLU A 175 1.44 33.41 -18.54
N LEU A 176 1.09 32.32 -17.84
CA LEU A 176 0.26 31.25 -18.41
C LEU A 176 -1.21 31.72 -18.50
N ALA A 177 -1.86 31.54 -19.65
CA ALA A 177 -3.26 31.93 -19.82
C ALA A 177 -4.18 31.13 -18.90
N SER A 178 -5.10 31.81 -18.19
CA SER A 178 -6.06 31.16 -17.29
C SER A 178 -7.11 30.36 -18.07
N GLN A 179 -7.07 29.04 -17.96
CA GLN A 179 -8.01 28.14 -18.64
C GLN A 179 -9.44 28.26 -18.08
N THR A 180 -10.42 28.44 -18.96
CA THR A 180 -11.87 28.36 -18.66
C THR A 180 -12.35 26.92 -18.51
N LYS A 181 -13.60 26.72 -18.08
CA LYS A 181 -14.18 25.37 -18.02
C LYS A 181 -14.35 24.81 -19.43
N GLU A 182 -14.84 25.64 -20.34
CA GLU A 182 -15.20 25.30 -21.71
C GLU A 182 -13.97 24.89 -22.52
N GLU A 183 -12.83 25.56 -22.33
CA GLU A 183 -11.55 25.18 -22.92
C GLU A 183 -11.02 23.86 -22.34
N SER A 184 -11.20 23.61 -21.04
CA SER A 184 -10.78 22.36 -20.40
C SER A 184 -11.66 21.17 -20.80
N ASP A 185 -12.97 21.37 -20.91
CA ASP A 185 -13.92 20.37 -21.42
C ASP A 185 -13.62 20.06 -22.90
N TYR A 186 -13.29 21.08 -23.70
CA TYR A 186 -12.86 20.90 -25.09
C TYR A 186 -11.55 20.10 -25.19
N GLU A 187 -10.52 20.48 -24.43
CA GLU A 187 -9.22 19.78 -24.37
C GLU A 187 -9.39 18.29 -24.03
N ILE A 188 -10.18 17.99 -23.00
CA ILE A 188 -10.52 16.62 -22.59
C ILE A 188 -11.32 15.88 -23.66
N SER A 189 -12.24 16.56 -24.37
CA SER A 189 -13.03 15.96 -25.47
C SER A 189 -12.21 15.67 -26.73
N LYS A 190 -11.03 16.28 -26.87
CA LYS A 190 -10.12 16.10 -28.01
C LYS A 190 -8.93 15.19 -27.72
N TYR A 191 -8.74 14.77 -26.46
CA TYR A 191 -7.73 13.79 -26.11
C TYR A 191 -8.02 12.42 -26.74
N VAL A 192 -7.13 12.00 -27.62
CA VAL A 192 -7.01 10.62 -28.10
C VAL A 192 -5.91 9.96 -27.25
N GLU A 193 -6.13 8.72 -26.82
CA GLU A 193 -5.14 7.97 -26.07
C GLU A 193 -4.11 7.33 -27.00
N ASP A 194 -2.83 7.50 -26.68
CA ASP A 194 -1.69 7.00 -27.44
C ASP A 194 -0.77 6.20 -26.49
N PRO A 195 -0.09 5.13 -26.96
CA PRO A 195 0.86 4.39 -26.14
C PRO A 195 1.93 5.27 -25.49
N THR A 196 2.48 6.25 -26.21
CA THR A 196 3.56 7.15 -25.77
C THR A 196 3.14 8.16 -24.69
N HIS A 197 1.83 8.42 -24.53
CA HIS A 197 1.33 9.36 -23.54
C HIS A 197 1.65 8.88 -22.11
N ASN A 198 2.18 9.78 -21.28
CA ASN A 198 2.51 9.46 -19.89
C ASN A 198 1.24 9.25 -19.05
N TRP A 199 1.42 8.74 -17.83
CA TRP A 199 0.30 8.37 -16.97
C TRP A 199 -0.57 9.59 -16.59
N VAL A 200 0.02 10.77 -16.41
CA VAL A 200 -0.69 12.03 -16.13
C VAL A 200 -1.52 12.46 -17.34
N ASN A 201 -1.00 12.31 -18.56
CA ASN A 201 -1.76 12.57 -19.79
C ASN A 201 -3.01 11.68 -19.88
N LYS A 202 -2.86 10.38 -19.56
CA LYS A 202 -3.93 9.38 -19.57
C LYS A 202 -4.95 9.63 -18.45
N TYR A 203 -4.50 10.01 -17.26
CA TYR A 203 -5.37 10.33 -16.11
C TYR A 203 -6.20 11.60 -16.33
N LEU A 204 -5.55 12.71 -16.72
CA LEU A 204 -6.18 14.02 -16.89
C LEU A 204 -6.79 14.24 -18.28
N LYS A 205 -6.57 13.31 -19.22
CA LYS A 205 -6.99 13.37 -20.62
C LYS A 205 -6.53 14.66 -21.31
N SER A 206 -5.21 14.88 -21.30
CA SER A 206 -4.60 16.03 -21.98
C SER A 206 -3.11 15.79 -22.24
N VAL A 207 -2.67 16.12 -23.45
CA VAL A 207 -1.27 16.01 -23.91
C VAL A 207 -0.37 17.15 -23.43
N LYS A 208 -0.90 18.14 -22.70
CA LYS A 208 -0.16 19.32 -22.22
C LYS A 208 0.67 19.09 -20.97
N TYR A 209 0.42 18.01 -20.24
CA TYR A 209 1.14 17.69 -19.00
C TYR A 209 2.43 16.91 -19.32
N SER A 210 3.53 17.27 -18.65
CA SER A 210 4.82 16.57 -18.75
C SER A 210 5.38 16.30 -17.36
N ILE A 211 6.09 15.19 -17.20
CA ILE A 211 6.80 14.84 -15.95
C ILE A 211 8.26 15.22 -16.16
N LYS A 212 8.80 16.08 -15.30
CA LYS A 212 10.19 16.52 -15.35
C LYS A 212 11.01 15.71 -14.33
N PRO A 213 11.97 14.88 -14.79
CA PRO A 213 12.83 14.11 -13.89
C PRO A 213 13.79 15.02 -13.12
N ASN A 214 14.35 14.48 -12.04
CA ASN A 214 15.34 15.13 -11.19
C ASN A 214 16.36 14.10 -10.70
N GLU A 215 17.35 14.55 -9.93
CA GLU A 215 18.51 13.79 -9.47
C GLU A 215 18.18 12.61 -8.54
N GLY A 216 16.93 12.49 -8.07
CA GLY A 216 16.47 11.34 -7.30
C GLY A 216 16.97 11.28 -5.85
N GLY A 217 17.03 10.06 -5.32
CA GLY A 217 17.39 9.78 -3.93
C GLY A 217 16.56 10.58 -2.92
N GLY A 218 17.14 10.85 -1.75
CA GLY A 218 16.50 11.68 -0.71
C GLY A 218 16.24 13.13 -1.13
N ASP A 219 16.82 13.61 -2.24
CA ASP A 219 16.67 14.98 -2.73
C ASP A 219 15.43 15.21 -3.59
N CYS A 220 14.81 14.16 -4.14
CA CYS A 220 13.76 14.25 -5.17
C CYS A 220 12.64 15.27 -4.89
N PHE A 221 12.09 15.30 -3.68
CA PHE A 221 11.05 16.28 -3.29
C PHE A 221 11.58 17.73 -3.29
N PHE A 222 12.76 17.93 -2.74
CA PHE A 222 13.43 19.24 -2.65
C PHE A 222 13.83 19.75 -4.04
N ALA A 223 14.25 18.84 -4.93
CA ALA A 223 14.54 19.11 -6.34
C ALA A 223 13.27 19.51 -7.10
N ALA A 224 12.16 18.77 -6.93
CA ALA A 224 10.89 19.13 -7.57
C ALA A 224 10.34 20.50 -7.12
N LEU A 225 10.47 20.85 -5.83
CA LEU A 225 10.17 22.21 -5.32
C LEU A 225 11.09 23.27 -5.95
N ARG A 226 12.40 23.04 -5.98
CA ARG A 226 13.40 23.91 -6.62
C ARG A 226 13.02 24.19 -8.09
N ASP A 227 12.74 23.14 -8.85
CA ASP A 227 12.53 23.24 -10.29
C ASP A 227 11.16 23.86 -10.62
N GLY A 228 10.13 23.59 -9.83
CA GLY A 228 8.84 24.27 -9.93
C GLY A 228 8.98 25.78 -9.71
N LEU A 229 9.70 26.20 -8.66
CA LEU A 229 9.97 27.62 -8.35
C LEU A 229 10.81 28.32 -9.43
N ARG A 230 11.73 27.63 -10.11
CA ARG A 230 12.48 28.19 -11.24
C ARG A 230 11.56 28.64 -12.39
N THR A 231 10.46 27.91 -12.64
CA THR A 231 9.48 28.29 -13.70
C THR A 231 8.72 29.59 -13.44
N VAL A 232 8.83 30.14 -12.21
CA VAL A 232 8.31 31.46 -11.81
C VAL A 232 9.44 32.43 -11.40
N LYS A 233 10.69 32.14 -11.81
CA LYS A 233 11.89 32.97 -11.59
C LYS A 233 12.22 33.17 -10.10
N ILE A 234 11.86 32.20 -9.25
CA ILE A 234 12.22 32.15 -7.83
C ILE A 234 13.39 31.20 -7.66
N GLU A 235 14.61 31.73 -7.79
CA GLU A 235 15.83 30.93 -7.69
C GLU A 235 16.10 30.43 -6.27
N THR A 236 16.43 29.15 -6.16
CA THR A 236 16.81 28.47 -4.93
C THR A 236 17.63 27.21 -5.27
N SER A 237 18.25 26.58 -4.28
CA SER A 237 18.93 25.28 -4.43
C SER A 237 18.34 24.24 -3.47
N VAL A 238 18.54 22.95 -3.75
CA VAL A 238 18.17 21.85 -2.84
C VAL A 238 18.76 22.09 -1.45
N LYS A 239 20.03 22.49 -1.39
CA LYS A 239 20.71 22.87 -0.15
C LYS A 239 19.98 23.98 0.61
N ALA A 240 19.62 25.09 -0.06
CA ALA A 240 18.93 26.21 0.59
C ALA A 240 17.53 25.82 1.10
N ILE A 241 16.81 24.95 0.38
CA ILE A 241 15.51 24.42 0.83
C ILE A 241 15.72 23.53 2.07
N ARG A 242 16.67 22.59 2.02
CA ARG A 242 17.02 21.69 3.14
C ARG A 242 17.48 22.44 4.38
N GLU A 243 18.35 23.45 4.23
CA GLU A 243 18.80 24.32 5.32
C GLU A 243 17.62 25.10 5.93
N LYS A 244 16.69 25.59 5.10
CA LYS A 244 15.50 26.31 5.56
C LYS A 244 14.52 25.39 6.31
N LEU A 245 14.33 24.14 5.86
CA LEU A 245 13.57 23.13 6.60
C LEU A 245 14.26 22.74 7.92
N ALA A 246 15.57 22.49 7.88
CA ALA A 246 16.34 22.14 9.07
C ALA A 246 16.22 23.21 10.17
N ASN A 247 16.15 24.50 9.82
CA ASN A 247 15.97 25.56 10.82
C ASN A 247 14.69 25.40 11.66
N GLU A 248 13.62 24.81 11.12
CA GLU A 248 12.34 24.56 11.81
C GLU A 248 12.36 23.36 12.77
N VAL A 249 13.43 22.55 12.83
CA VAL A 249 13.53 21.46 13.81
C VAL A 249 13.62 22.03 15.23
N ASP A 250 12.72 21.58 16.10
CA ASP A 250 12.72 21.86 17.53
C ASP A 250 12.91 20.57 18.35
N GLU A 251 12.80 20.67 19.68
CA GLU A 251 12.88 19.49 20.56
C GLU A 251 11.73 18.49 20.33
N ALA A 252 10.55 18.94 19.89
CA ALA A 252 9.41 18.06 19.65
C ALA A 252 9.60 17.22 18.38
N VAL A 253 10.09 17.83 17.29
CA VAL A 253 10.47 17.12 16.06
C VAL A 253 11.60 16.12 16.33
N PHE A 254 12.64 16.54 17.06
CA PHE A 254 13.75 15.66 17.44
C PHE A 254 13.28 14.48 18.30
N ASN A 255 12.53 14.73 19.38
CA ASN A 255 12.06 13.69 20.28
C ASN A 255 11.16 12.69 19.54
N ASN A 256 10.24 13.16 18.69
CA ASN A 256 9.34 12.31 17.91
C ASN A 256 10.09 11.33 16.98
N TYR A 257 11.06 11.82 16.19
CA TYR A 257 11.90 10.93 15.37
C TYR A 257 12.80 10.02 16.21
N SER A 258 13.31 10.51 17.34
CA SER A 258 14.18 9.74 18.24
C SER A 258 13.40 8.60 18.93
N GLU A 259 12.16 8.84 19.33
CA GLU A 259 11.26 7.85 19.92
C GLU A 259 10.86 6.77 18.91
N PHE A 260 10.48 7.14 17.68
CA PHE A 260 10.21 6.18 16.61
C PHE A 260 11.44 5.31 16.28
N PHE A 261 12.61 5.92 16.07
CA PHE A 261 13.84 5.16 15.81
C PHE A 261 14.19 4.21 16.96
N LYS A 262 14.12 4.67 18.21
CA LYS A 262 14.38 3.82 19.40
C LYS A 262 13.37 2.69 19.53
N LEU A 263 12.08 2.92 19.22
CA LEU A 263 11.03 1.92 19.23
C LEU A 263 11.32 0.81 18.21
N PHE A 264 11.57 1.17 16.95
CA PHE A 264 11.77 0.18 15.89
C PHE A 264 13.12 -0.53 16.00
N TYR A 265 14.21 0.21 16.25
CA TYR A 265 15.54 -0.38 16.41
C TYR A 265 15.65 -1.26 17.67
N GLY A 266 15.01 -0.84 18.77
CA GLY A 266 14.89 -1.64 19.99
C GLY A 266 14.08 -2.92 19.77
N GLY A 267 12.92 -2.81 19.11
CA GLY A 267 12.11 -3.97 18.69
C GLY A 267 12.89 -4.93 17.80
N MET A 268 13.53 -4.43 16.75
CA MET A 268 14.40 -5.19 15.84
C MET A 268 15.49 -5.96 16.60
N LYS A 269 16.21 -5.31 17.52
CA LYS A 269 17.30 -5.96 18.29
C LYS A 269 16.79 -6.99 19.29
N ASN A 270 15.63 -6.76 19.90
CA ASN A 270 14.97 -7.75 20.76
C ASN A 270 14.54 -8.98 19.94
N SER A 271 13.90 -8.80 18.79
CA SER A 271 13.45 -9.90 17.93
C SER A 271 14.62 -10.65 17.29
N GLN A 272 15.69 -9.97 16.86
CA GLN A 272 16.96 -10.59 16.44
C GLN A 272 17.58 -11.45 17.56
N THR A 273 17.51 -11.00 18.82
CA THR A 273 18.02 -11.77 19.96
C THR A 273 17.17 -13.02 20.20
N MET A 274 15.84 -12.87 20.22
CA MET A 274 14.91 -14.01 20.34
C MET A 274 15.07 -15.00 19.17
N LEU A 275 15.31 -14.54 17.94
CA LEU A 275 15.60 -15.44 16.80
C LEU A 275 16.81 -16.32 17.06
N LYS A 276 17.92 -15.77 17.59
CA LYS A 276 19.11 -16.57 17.92
C LYS A 276 18.81 -17.58 19.03
N GLU A 277 18.04 -17.21 20.06
CA GLU A 277 17.58 -18.16 21.09
C GLU A 277 16.70 -19.30 20.51
N TYR A 278 15.74 -18.97 19.63
CA TYR A 278 14.87 -19.96 19.01
C TYR A 278 15.60 -20.83 17.95
N LYS A 279 16.58 -20.31 17.19
CA LYS A 279 17.49 -21.08 16.29
C LYS A 279 18.29 -22.10 17.12
N LEU A 280 18.94 -21.65 18.19
CA LEU A 280 19.69 -22.51 19.12
C LEU A 280 18.80 -23.60 19.74
N LYS A 281 17.64 -23.24 20.30
CA LYS A 281 16.72 -24.20 20.91
C LYS A 281 16.18 -25.22 19.91
N HIS A 282 15.89 -24.81 18.67
CA HIS A 282 15.45 -25.74 17.62
C HIS A 282 16.54 -26.79 17.33
N ASN A 283 17.80 -26.35 17.21
CA ASN A 283 18.94 -27.23 16.97
C ASN A 283 19.18 -28.22 18.14
N THR A 284 18.99 -27.79 19.40
CA THR A 284 19.02 -28.68 20.57
C THR A 284 17.93 -29.75 20.48
N ILE A 285 16.68 -29.38 20.16
CA ILE A 285 15.57 -30.35 20.05
C ILE A 285 15.81 -31.32 18.87
N LYS A 286 16.30 -30.84 17.71
CA LYS A 286 16.70 -31.69 16.57
C LYS A 286 17.70 -32.77 16.99
N LYS A 287 18.73 -32.41 17.75
CA LYS A 287 19.76 -33.34 18.25
C LYS A 287 19.21 -34.35 19.27
N LEU A 288 18.28 -33.93 20.13
CA LEU A 288 17.54 -34.84 21.04
C LEU A 288 16.62 -35.81 20.27
N ILE A 289 15.93 -35.37 19.22
CA ILE A 289 15.11 -36.24 18.36
C ILE A 289 15.98 -37.31 17.70
N GLY A 290 17.18 -36.96 17.21
CA GLY A 290 18.14 -37.91 16.65
C GLY A 290 18.52 -39.01 17.65
N GLY A 291 18.91 -38.64 18.87
CA GLY A 291 19.32 -39.58 19.93
C GLY A 291 18.18 -40.37 20.59
N THR A 292 16.91 -39.99 20.40
CA THR A 292 15.78 -40.64 21.10
C THR A 292 15.22 -41.83 20.31
N ILE A 293 15.26 -43.01 20.94
CA ILE A 293 14.70 -44.26 20.38
C ILE A 293 13.22 -44.46 20.79
N ASP A 294 12.84 -44.10 22.02
CA ASP A 294 11.45 -44.27 22.49
C ASP A 294 10.47 -43.42 21.66
N GLY A 295 9.47 -44.09 21.07
CA GLY A 295 8.52 -43.46 20.16
C GLY A 295 7.64 -42.39 20.81
N GLN A 296 7.28 -42.55 22.09
CA GLN A 296 6.43 -41.57 22.77
C GLN A 296 7.19 -40.30 23.15
N THR A 297 8.41 -40.44 23.68
CA THR A 297 9.33 -39.33 23.96
C THR A 297 9.74 -38.62 22.66
N LYS A 298 10.08 -39.37 21.61
CA LYS A 298 10.44 -38.82 20.30
C LYS A 298 9.27 -38.03 19.69
N LYS A 299 8.02 -38.50 19.85
CA LYS A 299 6.82 -37.75 19.44
C LYS A 299 6.68 -36.44 20.20
N THR A 300 6.83 -36.43 21.53
CA THR A 300 6.77 -35.21 22.33
C THR A 300 7.83 -34.20 21.86
N LEU A 301 9.08 -34.63 21.65
CA LEU A 301 10.14 -33.77 21.12
C LEU A 301 9.85 -33.22 19.72
N ILE A 302 9.21 -34.01 18.85
CA ILE A 302 8.76 -33.55 17.51
C ILE A 302 7.67 -32.48 17.63
N ASP A 303 6.72 -32.63 18.55
CA ASP A 303 5.66 -31.65 18.75
C ASP A 303 6.18 -30.37 19.44
N ASP A 304 7.15 -30.47 20.35
CA ASP A 304 7.95 -29.34 20.87
C ASP A 304 8.75 -28.64 19.76
N ALA A 305 9.37 -29.38 18.84
CA ALA A 305 10.12 -28.82 17.72
C ALA A 305 9.22 -27.98 16.80
N LYS A 306 8.00 -28.46 16.50
CA LYS A 306 6.97 -27.70 15.75
C LYS A 306 6.54 -26.45 16.52
N ALA A 307 6.23 -26.57 17.82
CA ALA A 307 5.82 -25.43 18.64
C ALA A 307 6.93 -24.35 18.73
N ASN A 308 8.19 -24.78 18.77
CA ASN A 308 9.35 -23.89 18.70
C ASN A 308 9.51 -23.23 17.32
N PHE A 309 9.32 -23.99 16.25
CA PHE A 309 9.40 -23.50 14.86
C PHE A 309 8.30 -22.48 14.53
N SER A 310 7.06 -22.72 14.97
CA SER A 310 5.96 -21.75 14.81
C SER A 310 6.26 -20.41 15.50
N LYS A 311 6.97 -20.42 16.65
CA LYS A 311 7.42 -19.20 17.31
C LYS A 311 8.57 -18.54 16.56
N TYR A 312 9.58 -19.31 16.14
CA TYR A 312 10.68 -18.82 15.31
C TYR A 312 10.16 -18.09 14.06
N SER A 313 9.25 -18.73 13.30
CA SER A 313 8.66 -18.17 12.08
C SER A 313 7.88 -16.86 12.34
N ALA A 314 7.13 -16.78 13.45
CA ALA A 314 6.42 -15.56 13.81
C ALA A 314 7.37 -14.41 14.19
N ILE A 315 8.42 -14.70 14.95
CA ILE A 315 9.42 -13.70 15.37
C ILE A 315 10.30 -13.28 14.18
N ASN A 316 10.50 -14.17 13.19
CA ASN A 316 11.20 -13.83 11.95
C ASN A 316 10.43 -12.79 11.16
N GLN A 317 9.13 -13.02 10.96
CA GLN A 317 8.24 -12.08 10.28
C GLN A 317 8.08 -10.76 11.06
N GLU A 318 8.07 -10.81 12.40
CA GLU A 318 8.13 -9.61 13.24
C GLU A 318 9.48 -8.86 13.10
N THR A 319 10.59 -9.57 12.91
CA THR A 319 11.91 -8.96 12.67
C THR A 319 11.99 -8.29 11.30
N GLU A 320 11.42 -8.90 10.27
CA GLU A 320 11.26 -8.31 8.92
C GLU A 320 10.41 -7.04 8.98
N GLU A 321 9.29 -7.05 9.70
CA GLU A 321 8.45 -5.86 9.94
C GLU A 321 9.23 -4.75 10.66
N TYR A 322 10.02 -5.06 11.69
CA TYR A 322 10.87 -4.04 12.34
C TYR A 322 12.00 -3.53 11.45
N GLN A 323 12.57 -4.35 10.56
CA GLN A 323 13.65 -3.96 9.64
C GLN A 323 13.16 -2.91 8.63
N GLU A 324 12.00 -3.14 7.98
CA GLU A 324 11.36 -2.15 7.10
C GLU A 324 11.13 -0.80 7.80
N LEU A 325 10.78 -0.81 9.09
CA LEU A 325 10.54 0.41 9.88
C LEU A 325 11.80 1.08 10.40
N VAL A 326 12.90 0.34 10.59
CA VAL A 326 14.22 0.92 10.86
C VAL A 326 14.75 1.64 9.62
N GLU A 327 14.43 1.16 8.42
CA GLU A 327 14.81 1.80 7.15
C GLU A 327 14.10 3.14 6.93
N GLU A 328 12.82 3.28 7.28
CA GLU A 328 12.09 4.57 7.27
C GLU A 328 12.78 5.66 8.11
N PHE A 329 13.50 5.27 9.17
CA PHE A 329 14.16 6.18 10.12
C PHE A 329 15.68 5.99 10.19
N GLU A 330 16.31 5.38 9.17
CA GLU A 330 17.74 5.00 9.21
C GLU A 330 18.68 6.21 9.35
N PHE A 331 18.20 7.39 8.93
CA PHE A 331 18.88 8.67 9.13
C PHE A 331 19.11 9.03 10.61
N MET A 332 18.31 8.52 11.55
CA MET A 332 18.41 8.79 13.00
C MET A 332 19.51 8.01 13.72
N LYS A 333 20.13 7.03 13.07
CA LYS A 333 21.04 6.04 13.69
C LYS A 333 22.12 6.63 14.60
N ASP A 334 22.72 7.73 14.17
CA ASP A 334 23.86 8.39 14.83
C ASP A 334 23.51 9.83 15.30
N ILE A 335 22.22 10.15 15.44
CA ILE A 335 21.71 11.49 15.78
C ILE A 335 21.41 11.59 17.29
N ASN A 336 22.15 12.44 18.00
CA ASN A 336 22.07 12.53 19.47
C ASN A 336 21.30 13.76 19.97
N ASP A 337 21.23 14.83 19.18
CA ASP A 337 20.54 16.06 19.54
C ASP A 337 19.89 16.78 18.34
N VAL A 338 19.23 17.91 18.61
CA VAL A 338 18.61 18.78 17.59
C VAL A 338 19.62 19.26 16.54
N LYS A 339 20.88 19.51 16.90
CA LYS A 339 21.91 20.04 15.99
C LYS A 339 22.40 18.95 15.02
N ASP A 340 22.57 17.72 15.49
CA ASP A 340 22.81 16.56 14.63
C ASP A 340 21.66 16.37 13.63
N LEU A 341 20.41 16.50 14.09
CA LEU A 341 19.22 16.39 13.24
C LEU A 341 19.15 17.50 12.18
N LYS A 342 19.42 18.76 12.57
CA LYS A 342 19.53 19.87 11.61
C LYS A 342 20.61 19.60 10.56
N LYS A 343 21.77 19.08 10.96
CA LYS A 343 22.85 18.71 10.05
C LYS A 343 22.40 17.67 9.04
N VAL A 344 21.81 16.56 9.48
CA VAL A 344 21.38 15.46 8.58
C VAL A 344 20.27 15.90 7.62
N ILE A 345 19.26 16.65 8.09
CA ILE A 345 18.20 17.21 7.21
C ILE A 345 18.79 18.19 6.19
N SER A 346 19.75 19.03 6.60
CA SER A 346 20.43 20.00 5.72
C SER A 346 21.32 19.39 4.63
N THR A 347 21.64 18.09 4.72
CA THR A 347 22.62 17.43 3.84
C THR A 347 22.00 17.02 2.51
N VAL A 348 22.46 17.63 1.42
CA VAL A 348 22.19 17.22 0.03
C VAL A 348 22.82 15.84 -0.22
N GLY A 349 22.13 14.96 -0.94
CA GLY A 349 22.48 13.53 -1.08
C GLY A 349 22.40 12.74 0.24
N GLY A 350 21.86 13.34 1.30
CA GLY A 350 21.82 12.73 2.63
C GLY A 350 20.72 11.68 2.80
N LYS A 351 20.82 10.89 3.88
CA LYS A 351 19.85 9.84 4.24
C LYS A 351 18.43 10.34 4.55
N TYR A 352 18.22 11.65 4.68
CA TYR A 352 16.90 12.21 4.98
C TYR A 352 16.09 12.48 3.69
N TRP A 353 15.03 11.70 3.52
CA TRP A 353 13.98 11.89 2.52
C TRP A 353 12.86 12.76 3.12
N ALA A 354 12.11 13.49 2.28
CA ALA A 354 11.00 14.33 2.75
C ALA A 354 9.81 13.48 3.21
N ASP A 355 9.47 13.57 4.49
CA ASP A 355 8.26 12.98 5.08
C ASP A 355 7.09 13.99 5.11
N ASN A 356 5.95 13.60 5.69
CA ASN A 356 4.78 14.50 5.79
C ASN A 356 5.10 15.79 6.58
N TRP A 357 5.99 15.75 7.59
CA TRP A 357 6.43 16.96 8.30
C TRP A 357 7.21 17.89 7.37
N ALA A 358 8.15 17.37 6.58
CA ALA A 358 8.87 18.15 5.57
C ALA A 358 7.94 18.79 4.54
N VAL A 359 6.97 18.02 4.02
CA VAL A 359 5.99 18.49 3.02
C VAL A 359 5.22 19.70 3.56
N VAL A 360 4.47 19.55 4.66
CA VAL A 360 3.60 20.62 5.17
C VAL A 360 4.39 21.82 5.72
N THR A 361 5.58 21.57 6.29
CA THR A 361 6.48 22.64 6.73
C THR A 361 6.99 23.47 5.55
N LEU A 362 7.29 22.83 4.41
CA LEU A 362 7.73 23.53 3.20
C LEU A 362 6.59 24.31 2.51
N GLU A 363 5.35 23.85 2.59
CA GLU A 363 4.17 24.63 2.17
C GLU A 363 4.10 25.96 2.92
N ARG A 364 4.25 25.92 4.26
CA ARG A 364 4.31 27.11 5.11
C ARG A 364 5.52 27.99 4.80
N LEU A 365 6.71 27.40 4.69
CA LEU A 365 7.97 28.14 4.51
C LEU A 365 8.08 28.85 3.16
N TYR A 366 7.56 28.28 2.09
CA TYR A 366 7.60 28.87 0.73
C TYR A 366 6.28 29.54 0.31
N ASN A 367 5.24 29.44 1.15
CA ASN A 367 3.87 29.89 0.84
C ASN A 367 3.35 29.28 -0.47
N VAL A 368 3.49 27.95 -0.60
CA VAL A 368 3.06 27.17 -1.76
C VAL A 368 2.16 26.01 -1.34
N LYS A 369 1.30 25.51 -2.23
CA LYS A 369 0.53 24.28 -2.01
C LYS A 369 0.97 23.20 -2.99
N PHE A 370 1.40 22.05 -2.49
CA PHE A 370 1.66 20.86 -3.29
C PHE A 370 0.36 20.15 -3.63
N ILE A 371 0.25 19.79 -4.91
CA ILE A 371 -0.83 18.97 -5.47
C ILE A 371 -0.18 17.65 -5.86
N ILE A 372 -0.15 16.71 -4.92
CA ILE A 372 0.52 15.42 -5.09
C ILE A 372 -0.44 14.44 -5.76
N LEU A 373 -0.02 13.88 -6.91
CA LEU A 373 -0.77 12.90 -7.68
C LEU A 373 0.00 11.56 -7.66
N SER A 374 -0.61 10.52 -7.09
CA SER A 374 -0.02 9.19 -6.94
C SER A 374 -0.08 8.39 -8.24
N GLN A 375 1.09 8.15 -8.85
CA GLN A 375 1.23 7.22 -9.97
C GLN A 375 0.87 5.79 -9.54
N THR A 376 1.22 5.39 -8.31
CA THR A 376 0.90 4.07 -7.77
C THR A 376 -0.60 3.79 -7.80
N HIS A 377 -1.44 4.71 -7.31
CA HIS A 377 -2.91 4.54 -7.40
C HIS A 377 -3.43 4.56 -8.83
N PHE A 378 -2.81 5.30 -9.76
CA PHE A 378 -3.20 5.24 -11.17
C PHE A 378 -2.93 3.86 -11.78
N LEU A 379 -1.71 3.34 -11.61
CA LEU A 379 -1.31 2.01 -12.11
C LEU A 379 -2.15 0.87 -11.51
N GLU A 380 -2.59 1.02 -10.26
CA GLU A 380 -3.47 0.07 -9.57
C GLU A 380 -4.97 0.22 -9.93
N ASN A 381 -5.31 1.13 -10.86
CA ASN A 381 -6.68 1.45 -11.31
C ASN A 381 -7.58 2.09 -10.23
N GLU A 382 -6.98 2.79 -9.28
CA GLU A 382 -7.61 3.45 -8.12
C GLU A 382 -7.72 4.97 -8.34
N THR A 383 -8.23 5.35 -9.53
CA THR A 383 -8.24 6.73 -10.07
C THR A 383 -8.88 7.80 -9.17
N GLU A 384 -9.79 7.41 -8.28
CA GLU A 384 -10.44 8.29 -7.30
C GLU A 384 -9.51 8.69 -6.13
N LEU A 385 -8.36 8.00 -5.97
CA LEU A 385 -7.37 8.17 -4.89
C LEU A 385 -6.01 8.68 -5.39
N VAL A 386 -5.90 9.00 -6.68
CA VAL A 386 -4.67 9.55 -7.27
C VAL A 386 -4.32 10.90 -6.61
N LEU A 387 -5.27 11.83 -6.49
CA LEU A 387 -5.03 13.10 -5.79
C LEU A 387 -4.94 12.88 -4.27
N GLN A 388 -3.76 13.14 -3.72
CA GLN A 388 -3.47 13.06 -2.29
C GLN A 388 -3.86 14.36 -1.58
N CYS A 389 -4.93 14.33 -0.79
CA CYS A 389 -5.38 15.46 0.02
C CYS A 389 -4.61 15.51 1.35
N SER A 390 -3.51 16.27 1.41
CA SER A 390 -2.69 16.37 2.63
C SER A 390 -3.43 17.01 3.81
N GLU A 391 -2.96 16.70 5.02
CA GLU A 391 -3.26 17.48 6.22
C GLU A 391 -2.61 18.88 6.16
N ALA A 392 -2.87 19.70 7.18
CA ALA A 392 -2.33 21.04 7.33
C ALA A 392 -1.16 21.07 8.32
N ASP A 393 -0.16 21.92 8.05
CA ASP A 393 0.82 22.34 9.06
C ASP A 393 0.08 22.96 10.28
N LYS A 394 0.55 22.65 11.50
CA LYS A 394 -0.11 23.07 12.75
C LYS A 394 -0.29 24.59 12.84
N GLN A 395 0.73 25.36 12.44
CA GLN A 395 0.67 26.83 12.47
C GLN A 395 -0.24 27.40 11.37
N ILE A 396 -0.51 26.66 10.29
CA ILE A 396 -1.52 27.04 9.29
C ILE A 396 -2.92 26.72 9.81
N ALA A 397 -3.12 25.53 10.39
CA ALA A 397 -4.38 25.12 11.00
C ALA A 397 -4.82 26.08 12.12
N GLU A 398 -3.91 26.46 13.02
CA GLU A 398 -4.15 27.42 14.11
C GLU A 398 -4.54 28.82 13.61
N LYS A 399 -4.08 29.24 12.42
CA LYS A 399 -4.47 30.51 11.79
C LYS A 399 -5.83 30.45 11.11
N GLY A 400 -6.32 29.25 10.76
CA GLY A 400 -7.57 29.04 10.03
C GLY A 400 -7.61 29.66 8.63
N LEU A 401 -6.44 30.01 8.06
CA LEU A 401 -6.31 30.72 6.79
C LEU A 401 -4.98 30.35 6.12
N PHE A 402 -5.02 30.06 4.81
CA PHE A 402 -3.84 29.83 3.98
C PHE A 402 -3.99 30.50 2.62
N GLU A 403 -3.05 31.36 2.24
CA GLU A 403 -3.08 32.10 0.97
C GLU A 403 -1.82 31.80 0.14
N PRO A 404 -1.67 30.56 -0.39
CA PRO A 404 -0.49 30.16 -1.14
C PRO A 404 -0.34 31.01 -2.41
N SER A 405 0.87 31.52 -2.63
CA SER A 405 1.22 32.31 -3.81
C SER A 405 1.28 31.44 -5.07
N TYR A 406 1.69 30.19 -4.92
CA TYR A 406 1.78 29.21 -6.00
C TYR A 406 1.28 27.83 -5.59
N TYR A 407 0.79 27.08 -6.56
CA TYR A 407 0.52 25.66 -6.51
C TYR A 407 1.61 24.95 -7.31
N ILE A 408 2.09 23.80 -6.84
CA ILE A 408 3.10 22.98 -7.53
C ILE A 408 2.54 21.57 -7.64
N MET A 409 2.44 21.04 -8.85
CA MET A 409 1.98 19.67 -9.09
C MET A 409 3.16 18.70 -9.01
N LEU A 410 2.98 17.62 -8.24
CA LEU A 410 4.01 16.61 -8.04
C LEU A 410 3.48 15.24 -8.44
N ASP A 411 4.28 14.51 -9.20
CA ASP A 411 4.17 13.06 -9.35
C ASP A 411 4.73 12.39 -8.09
N PHE A 412 4.13 11.28 -7.70
CA PHE A 412 4.55 10.48 -6.55
C PHE A 412 4.42 8.98 -6.84
N LEU A 413 5.55 8.30 -6.88
CA LEU A 413 5.66 6.87 -7.12
C LEU A 413 6.24 6.17 -5.88
N ILE A 414 5.44 5.27 -5.29
CA ILE A 414 5.91 4.29 -4.32
C ILE A 414 6.38 3.05 -5.07
N SER A 415 7.66 2.70 -4.91
CA SER A 415 8.25 1.42 -5.28
C SER A 415 8.46 0.55 -4.04
N LYS A 416 8.93 -0.69 -4.20
CA LYS A 416 9.24 -1.59 -3.07
C LYS A 416 10.34 -1.03 -2.15
N HIS A 417 11.22 -0.17 -2.67
CA HIS A 417 12.44 0.27 -1.99
C HIS A 417 12.69 1.80 -2.08
N SER A 418 11.74 2.58 -2.60
CA SER A 418 11.89 4.03 -2.75
C SER A 418 10.54 4.74 -2.93
N ASN A 419 10.45 5.97 -2.39
CA ASN A 419 9.32 6.87 -2.55
C ASN A 419 9.80 8.09 -3.35
N HIS A 420 9.52 8.15 -4.65
CA HIS A 420 10.08 9.15 -5.56
C HIS A 420 9.09 10.26 -5.89
N TYR A 421 9.59 11.50 -5.94
CA TYR A 421 8.83 12.69 -6.33
C TYR A 421 9.40 13.31 -7.60
N GLN A 422 8.54 13.66 -8.56
CA GLN A 422 8.92 14.40 -9.77
C GLN A 422 8.00 15.60 -10.01
N LEU A 423 8.47 16.61 -10.73
CA LEU A 423 7.69 17.81 -11.01
C LEU A 423 6.74 17.54 -12.19
N ILE A 424 5.45 17.83 -12.03
CA ILE A 424 4.49 17.85 -13.15
C ILE A 424 4.40 19.28 -13.67
N THR A 425 4.80 19.47 -14.92
CA THR A 425 4.67 20.73 -15.65
C THR A 425 3.45 20.71 -16.57
N TYR A 426 2.98 21.89 -16.98
CA TYR A 426 1.85 22.05 -17.91
C TYR A 426 2.13 23.12 -18.97
N ASP A 427 1.58 22.86 -20.17
CA ASP A 427 1.92 23.46 -21.45
C ASP A 427 3.37 23.18 -21.89
N LYS A 428 3.52 22.32 -22.90
CA LYS A 428 4.81 21.87 -23.44
C LYS A 428 5.67 23.00 -24.03
N ASN A 429 5.10 24.18 -24.30
CA ASN A 429 5.84 25.33 -24.83
C ASN A 429 6.39 26.25 -23.72
N ILE A 430 5.90 26.10 -22.49
CA ILE A 430 6.20 26.98 -21.34
C ILE A 430 6.83 26.18 -20.18
N GLU A 431 6.58 24.87 -20.10
CA GLU A 431 6.96 23.97 -19.01
C GLU A 431 6.61 24.53 -17.62
N ARG A 432 5.46 25.19 -17.46
CA ARG A 432 5.10 25.84 -16.19
C ARG A 432 4.96 24.79 -15.10
N GLY A 433 5.71 24.92 -14.00
CA GLY A 433 5.73 23.99 -12.87
C GLY A 433 5.19 24.56 -11.56
N ALA A 434 5.14 25.90 -11.45
CA ALA A 434 4.49 26.63 -10.37
C ALA A 434 3.41 27.56 -10.94
N PHE A 435 2.20 27.49 -10.37
CA PHE A 435 1.00 28.12 -10.91
C PHE A 435 0.39 29.07 -9.88
N THR A 436 0.04 30.30 -10.24
CA THR A 436 -0.96 31.05 -9.44
C THR A 436 -2.33 30.35 -9.52
N PHE A 437 -3.28 30.72 -8.65
CA PHE A 437 -4.63 30.13 -8.72
C PHE A 437 -5.28 30.31 -10.10
N ASN A 438 -5.03 31.43 -10.79
CA ASN A 438 -5.61 31.66 -12.13
C ASN A 438 -5.01 30.70 -13.17
N GLU A 439 -3.69 30.51 -13.14
CA GLU A 439 -2.91 29.67 -14.06
C GLU A 439 -3.13 28.17 -13.89
N LEU A 440 -3.46 27.71 -12.68
CA LEU A 440 -3.66 26.29 -12.38
C LEU A 440 -4.74 25.68 -13.31
N PRO A 441 -4.50 24.56 -14.02
CA PRO A 441 -5.45 24.03 -15.01
C PRO A 441 -6.85 23.77 -14.43
N TYR A 442 -7.89 24.02 -15.23
CA TYR A 442 -9.27 23.97 -14.73
C TYR A 442 -9.64 22.57 -14.23
N LYS A 443 -9.18 21.51 -14.92
CA LYS A 443 -9.47 20.15 -14.46
C LYS A 443 -8.85 19.81 -13.10
N ILE A 444 -7.71 20.39 -12.76
CA ILE A 444 -7.08 20.24 -11.43
C ILE A 444 -7.90 20.95 -10.36
N LYS A 445 -8.45 22.15 -10.66
CA LYS A 445 -9.39 22.86 -9.76
C LYS A 445 -10.65 22.03 -9.50
N GLU A 446 -11.23 21.42 -10.54
CA GLU A 446 -12.37 20.49 -10.37
C GLU A 446 -11.97 19.26 -9.54
N LEU A 447 -10.81 18.65 -9.80
CA LEU A 447 -10.37 17.45 -9.08
C LEU A 447 -10.16 17.71 -7.58
N ILE A 448 -9.57 18.85 -7.21
CA ILE A 448 -9.42 19.29 -5.81
C ILE A 448 -10.79 19.55 -5.18
N LEU A 449 -11.72 20.16 -5.93
CA LEU A 449 -13.09 20.40 -5.48
C LEU A 449 -13.83 19.07 -5.19
N GLU A 450 -13.80 18.12 -6.13
CA GLU A 450 -14.39 16.79 -6.02
C GLU A 450 -13.77 15.96 -4.88
N LYS A 451 -12.44 15.86 -4.79
CA LYS A 451 -11.79 14.86 -3.92
C LYS A 451 -11.47 15.37 -2.52
N CYS A 452 -11.05 16.64 -2.39
CA CYS A 452 -10.68 17.22 -1.09
C CYS A 452 -11.81 18.06 -0.47
N MET A 453 -12.46 18.92 -1.25
CA MET A 453 -13.39 19.91 -0.69
C MET A 453 -14.81 19.40 -0.42
N GLU A 454 -15.31 18.38 -1.12
CA GLU A 454 -16.69 17.85 -0.96
C GLU A 454 -17.10 17.50 0.48
N LYS A 455 -16.12 17.27 1.37
CA LYS A 455 -16.34 16.86 2.78
C LYS A 455 -15.82 17.86 3.81
N MET A 456 -15.46 19.07 3.36
CA MET A 456 -14.80 20.10 4.16
C MET A 456 -13.54 19.60 4.90
N ALA A 457 -12.70 18.79 4.21
CA ALA A 457 -11.53 18.14 4.80
C ALA A 457 -10.20 18.58 4.14
N GLY A 458 -9.10 18.46 4.88
CA GLY A 458 -7.75 18.79 4.42
C GLY A 458 -7.51 20.29 4.24
N LEU A 459 -6.27 20.66 3.89
CA LEU A 459 -5.82 22.06 3.89
C LEU A 459 -6.60 22.99 2.91
N TYR A 460 -7.22 22.46 1.86
CA TYR A 460 -7.91 23.24 0.84
C TYR A 460 -9.11 24.06 1.36
N VAL A 461 -9.71 23.69 2.49
CA VAL A 461 -10.81 24.48 3.09
C VAL A 461 -10.35 25.77 3.77
N LEU A 462 -9.04 25.93 3.99
CA LEU A 462 -8.45 27.16 4.54
C LEU A 462 -8.03 28.15 3.43
N ILE A 463 -8.19 27.77 2.15
CA ILE A 463 -7.71 28.55 1.00
C ILE A 463 -8.83 29.41 0.38
N PRO A 464 -8.79 30.75 0.48
CA PRO A 464 -9.89 31.62 0.04
C PRO A 464 -10.29 31.49 -1.43
N ASP A 465 -9.35 31.21 -2.34
CA ASP A 465 -9.67 31.07 -3.76
C ASP A 465 -10.38 29.75 -4.07
N PHE A 466 -10.03 28.68 -3.36
CA PHE A 466 -10.76 27.41 -3.42
C PHE A 466 -12.14 27.52 -2.77
N ILE A 467 -12.29 28.26 -1.66
CA ILE A 467 -13.61 28.62 -1.08
C ILE A 467 -14.48 29.38 -2.10
N LYS A 468 -13.93 30.40 -2.78
CA LYS A 468 -14.64 31.15 -3.84
C LYS A 468 -15.04 30.23 -5.00
N PHE A 469 -14.14 29.34 -5.44
CA PHE A 469 -14.38 28.39 -6.52
C PHE A 469 -15.46 27.35 -6.16
N ALA A 470 -15.45 26.83 -4.93
CA ALA A 470 -16.48 25.93 -4.43
C ALA A 470 -17.87 26.58 -4.46
N ASN A 471 -17.99 27.79 -3.91
CA ASN A 471 -19.25 28.54 -3.91
C ASN A 471 -19.72 28.89 -5.34
N LYS A 472 -18.80 29.25 -6.25
CA LYS A 472 -19.13 29.49 -7.68
C LYS A 472 -19.71 28.25 -8.36
N ASN A 473 -19.22 27.05 -8.01
CA ASN A 473 -19.69 25.78 -8.54
C ASN A 473 -20.84 25.14 -7.71
N GLY A 474 -21.48 25.92 -6.83
CA GLY A 474 -22.67 25.51 -6.08
C GLY A 474 -22.41 24.67 -4.82
N ILE A 475 -21.14 24.45 -4.43
CA ILE A 475 -20.79 23.79 -3.17
C ILE A 475 -20.76 24.85 -2.06
N ALA A 476 -21.81 24.86 -1.24
CA ALA A 476 -22.00 25.85 -0.18
C ALA A 476 -21.01 25.65 0.98
N THR A 477 -19.91 26.39 0.95
CA THR A 477 -18.89 26.39 2.02
C THR A 477 -19.26 27.42 3.09
N THR A 478 -20.30 27.12 3.87
CA THR A 478 -20.76 28.01 4.95
C THR A 478 -19.69 28.14 6.03
N SER A 479 -19.09 29.34 6.15
CA SER A 479 -18.11 29.67 7.18
C SER A 479 -18.75 29.83 8.56
N THR A 480 -19.33 28.75 9.11
CA THR A 480 -19.74 28.67 10.51
C THR A 480 -18.52 28.75 11.41
N LYS A 481 -18.27 29.94 11.95
CA LYS A 481 -17.32 30.13 13.05
C LYS A 481 -17.68 29.15 14.18
N ASN A 482 -16.65 28.45 14.68
CA ASN A 482 -16.72 27.55 15.82
C ASN A 482 -17.65 26.34 15.64
N ASP A 483 -17.43 25.53 14.61
CA ASP A 483 -17.63 24.08 14.75
C ASP A 483 -16.33 23.31 14.49
N SER A 484 -15.42 23.41 15.46
CA SER A 484 -14.33 22.46 15.75
C SER A 484 -13.39 22.04 14.60
N LEU A 485 -13.00 22.94 13.70
CA LEU A 485 -11.84 22.76 12.79
C LEU A 485 -10.49 22.87 13.54
N ILE A 486 -10.36 22.19 14.67
CA ILE A 486 -9.10 22.00 15.39
C ILE A 486 -8.56 20.63 14.99
N GLY A 487 -7.24 20.52 14.78
CA GLY A 487 -6.54 19.24 14.52
C GLY A 487 -6.63 18.19 15.65
N THR A 488 -7.43 18.44 16.69
CA THR A 488 -7.92 17.40 17.60
C THR A 488 -9.10 16.70 16.93
N SER A 489 -8.83 15.62 16.20
CA SER A 489 -9.88 14.68 15.80
C SER A 489 -10.73 14.34 17.02
N PRO A 490 -12.08 14.43 16.95
CA PRO A 490 -12.91 14.05 18.07
C PRO A 490 -12.69 12.55 18.31
N ASN A 491 -12.05 12.21 19.43
CA ASN A 491 -12.06 10.85 19.98
C ASN A 491 -13.53 10.51 20.29
N THR A 492 -14.21 9.95 19.28
CA THR A 492 -15.59 9.52 19.42
C THR A 492 -15.63 8.33 20.38
N LYS A 493 -16.83 7.95 20.83
CA LYS A 493 -16.99 6.71 21.61
C LYS A 493 -16.53 5.45 20.84
N TYR A 494 -16.29 5.52 19.53
CA TYR A 494 -16.14 4.34 18.66
C TYR A 494 -14.84 4.27 17.84
N TYR A 495 -14.08 5.35 17.71
CA TYR A 495 -12.81 5.39 16.97
C TYR A 495 -11.93 6.61 17.32
N ASN A 496 -10.65 6.51 16.97
CA ASN A 496 -9.71 7.61 16.79
C ASN A 496 -9.12 7.59 15.35
N THR A 497 -8.35 8.60 14.96
CA THR A 497 -7.77 8.73 13.60
C THR A 497 -6.29 8.35 13.49
N SER A 498 -5.68 7.81 14.56
CA SER A 498 -4.28 7.32 14.54
C SER A 498 -4.11 6.08 13.64
N ILE A 499 -5.23 5.45 13.29
CA ILE A 499 -5.32 4.45 12.22
C ILE A 499 -6.58 4.77 11.41
N ILE A 500 -6.43 4.95 10.10
CA ILE A 500 -7.53 5.10 9.15
C ILE A 500 -7.49 3.89 8.21
N ILE A 501 -8.61 3.16 8.13
CA ILE A 501 -8.79 1.95 7.32
C ILE A 501 -9.84 2.22 6.24
N GLN A 502 -9.62 1.72 5.02
CA GLN A 502 -10.55 1.89 3.91
C GLN A 502 -10.93 0.55 3.28
N ILE A 503 -12.18 0.15 3.49
CA ILE A 503 -12.75 -1.11 3.01
C ILE A 503 -13.59 -0.92 1.75
N TYR A 504 -13.43 -1.85 0.82
CA TYR A 504 -14.17 -1.95 -0.43
C TYR A 504 -14.12 -3.40 -0.90
N ASN A 505 -15.13 -3.83 -1.65
CA ASN A 505 -15.23 -5.22 -2.11
C ASN A 505 -14.12 -5.64 -3.11
N LYS A 506 -13.25 -4.72 -3.55
CA LYS A 506 -12.04 -5.04 -4.33
C LYS A 506 -10.71 -4.68 -3.61
N SER A 507 -10.73 -4.06 -2.41
CA SER A 507 -9.53 -3.58 -1.69
C SER A 507 -8.38 -4.60 -1.70
N ARG A 508 -7.14 -4.12 -1.88
CA ARG A 508 -5.94 -4.97 -1.91
C ARG A 508 -5.63 -5.60 -0.55
N HIS A 509 -5.01 -6.78 -0.58
CA HIS A 509 -4.36 -7.38 0.58
C HIS A 509 -2.90 -6.92 0.66
N VAL A 510 -2.71 -5.81 1.37
CA VAL A 510 -1.45 -5.16 1.75
C VAL A 510 -1.47 -4.88 3.26
N LYS A 511 -0.35 -4.46 3.87
CA LYS A 511 -0.29 -4.14 5.31
C LYS A 511 -1.27 -3.02 5.68
N VAL A 512 -1.67 -2.90 6.95
CA VAL A 512 -2.52 -1.77 7.42
C VAL A 512 -1.80 -0.44 7.15
N GLY A 513 -2.51 0.57 6.65
CA GLY A 513 -1.94 1.89 6.34
C GLY A 513 -1.20 1.95 4.99
N GLN A 514 -0.84 0.81 4.40
CA GLN A 514 -0.47 0.71 2.97
C GLN A 514 -1.71 0.51 2.08
N GLY A 515 -2.90 0.39 2.66
CA GLY A 515 -4.15 0.32 1.92
C GLY A 515 -4.48 1.68 1.27
N SER A 516 -5.18 1.63 0.16
CA SER A 516 -5.58 2.80 -0.61
C SER A 516 -6.49 3.71 0.21
N GLY A 517 -6.08 4.96 0.44
CA GLY A 517 -6.80 5.89 1.33
C GLY A 517 -6.78 5.50 2.81
N GLU A 518 -5.75 4.77 3.24
CA GLU A 518 -5.47 4.47 4.65
C GLU A 518 -4.33 5.33 5.21
N SER A 519 -4.21 5.34 6.53
CA SER A 519 -3.05 5.88 7.25
C SER A 519 -2.85 5.17 8.57
N ILE A 520 -1.63 5.21 9.11
CA ILE A 520 -1.28 4.64 10.41
C ILE A 520 -0.15 5.45 11.04
N SER A 521 -0.31 5.89 12.28
CA SER A 521 0.77 6.51 13.05
C SER A 521 1.92 5.50 13.25
N PRO A 522 3.20 5.88 13.08
CA PRO A 522 4.31 4.93 13.06
C PRO A 522 4.36 3.99 14.26
N GLU A 523 4.11 4.52 15.47
CA GLU A 523 4.11 3.78 16.73
C GLU A 523 3.03 2.69 16.83
N LEU A 524 2.04 2.71 15.94
CA LEU A 524 0.98 1.70 15.86
C LEU A 524 1.23 0.63 14.79
N LYS A 525 2.21 0.82 13.88
CA LYS A 525 2.56 -0.18 12.85
C LYS A 525 2.98 -1.52 13.47
N THR A 526 3.65 -1.47 14.62
CA THR A 526 4.16 -2.62 15.39
C THR A 526 3.19 -3.11 16.48
N ALA A 527 1.99 -2.51 16.59
CA ALA A 527 0.99 -2.95 17.56
C ALA A 527 0.54 -4.39 17.25
N LYS A 528 0.48 -5.25 18.29
CA LYS A 528 0.24 -6.70 18.13
C LYS A 528 -0.97 -7.05 17.25
N ASN A 529 -2.07 -6.31 17.36
CA ASN A 529 -3.28 -6.53 16.57
C ASN A 529 -3.12 -6.16 15.09
N ILE A 530 -2.23 -5.21 14.77
CA ILE A 530 -1.88 -4.79 13.42
C ILE A 530 -0.94 -5.81 12.78
N LEU A 531 0.10 -6.24 13.49
CA LEU A 531 0.94 -7.36 13.08
C LEU A 531 0.12 -8.64 12.86
N GLU A 532 -0.87 -8.94 13.70
CA GLU A 532 -1.76 -10.10 13.51
C GLU A 532 -2.67 -9.97 12.27
N LEU A 533 -3.12 -8.76 11.89
CA LEU A 533 -3.86 -8.51 10.65
C LEU A 533 -3.00 -8.54 9.39
N ASN A 534 -1.76 -8.07 9.46
CA ASN A 534 -0.79 -8.15 8.36
C ASN A 534 -0.41 -9.60 8.07
N ASN A 535 -0.09 -10.36 9.12
CA ASN A 535 0.75 -11.54 9.01
C ASN A 535 0.01 -12.89 9.15
N ASN A 536 -1.20 -12.92 9.73
CA ASN A 536 -1.98 -14.16 9.79
C ASN A 536 -2.59 -14.51 8.41
N LYS A 537 -2.20 -15.67 7.87
CA LYS A 537 -2.67 -16.22 6.59
C LYS A 537 -4.18 -16.51 6.56
N GLU A 538 -4.86 -16.61 7.70
CA GLU A 538 -6.32 -16.65 7.79
C GLU A 538 -6.99 -15.31 7.41
N TYR A 539 -6.27 -14.19 7.56
CA TYR A 539 -6.77 -12.82 7.41
C TYR A 539 -6.36 -12.19 6.06
N VAL A 540 -5.94 -13.02 5.10
CA VAL A 540 -5.88 -12.65 3.67
C VAL A 540 -7.20 -11.98 3.25
N ASP A 541 -7.13 -10.88 2.49
CA ASP A 541 -8.30 -10.09 2.07
C ASP A 541 -9.18 -9.57 3.24
N TRP A 542 -8.63 -9.32 4.43
CA TRP A 542 -9.42 -8.84 5.59
C TRP A 542 -10.27 -7.59 5.31
N ARG A 543 -9.78 -6.63 4.51
CA ARG A 543 -10.55 -5.44 4.07
C ARG A 543 -11.82 -5.85 3.32
N ARG A 544 -11.71 -6.80 2.39
CA ARG A 544 -12.86 -7.36 1.66
C ARG A 544 -13.78 -8.11 2.62
N LYS A 545 -13.23 -8.93 3.53
CA LYS A 545 -13.99 -9.67 4.56
C LYS A 545 -14.84 -8.76 5.44
N LEU A 546 -14.42 -7.53 5.70
CA LEU A 546 -15.22 -6.53 6.43
C LEU A 546 -16.40 -5.96 5.61
N ASP A 547 -16.22 -5.73 4.31
CA ASP A 547 -17.22 -5.10 3.42
C ASP A 547 -18.60 -5.79 3.42
N SER A 548 -19.67 -5.01 3.25
CA SER A 548 -21.06 -5.49 3.33
C SER A 548 -21.50 -6.35 2.13
N LYS A 549 -20.79 -6.30 0.99
CA LYS A 549 -21.03 -7.17 -0.17
C LYS A 549 -20.41 -8.57 0.00
N TYR A 550 -19.38 -8.71 0.84
CA TYR A 550 -18.59 -9.94 0.99
C TYR A 550 -19.44 -11.17 1.26
N LEU A 551 -19.23 -12.22 0.47
CA LEU A 551 -19.98 -13.46 0.57
C LEU A 551 -19.52 -14.28 1.78
N VAL A 552 -20.45 -14.66 2.64
CA VAL A 552 -20.19 -15.39 3.89
C VAL A 552 -20.82 -16.79 3.86
N PRO A 553 -20.19 -17.80 4.47
CA PRO A 553 -20.68 -19.17 4.41
C PRO A 553 -22.03 -19.32 5.12
N ASN A 554 -22.22 -18.63 6.25
CA ASN A 554 -23.45 -18.60 7.03
C ASN A 554 -23.89 -17.16 7.34
N LEU A 555 -25.16 -16.85 7.08
CA LEU A 555 -25.82 -15.61 7.48
C LEU A 555 -27.34 -15.82 7.48
N ALA A 556 -27.87 -16.21 8.64
CA ALA A 556 -29.30 -16.30 8.89
C ALA A 556 -29.84 -14.94 9.40
N ILE A 557 -30.84 -14.39 8.69
CA ILE A 557 -31.57 -13.18 9.11
C ILE A 557 -33.06 -13.38 8.78
N ASP A 558 -33.93 -13.13 9.76
CA ASP A 558 -35.40 -13.24 9.63
C ASP A 558 -35.87 -14.59 9.08
N GLY A 559 -35.28 -15.68 9.60
CA GLY A 559 -35.61 -17.06 9.24
C GLY A 559 -35.15 -17.50 7.85
N LYS A 560 -34.36 -16.69 7.13
CA LYS A 560 -33.83 -17.02 5.80
C LYS A 560 -32.32 -16.88 5.73
N ASN A 561 -31.71 -17.63 4.82
CA ASN A 561 -30.28 -17.59 4.52
C ASN A 561 -29.97 -16.48 3.51
N TRP A 562 -28.83 -15.83 3.68
CA TRP A 562 -28.33 -14.77 2.81
C TRP A 562 -26.87 -15.02 2.48
N SER A 563 -26.42 -14.64 1.28
CA SER A 563 -24.99 -14.76 0.94
C SER A 563 -24.17 -13.58 1.46
N SER A 564 -24.76 -12.39 1.62
CA SER A 564 -24.11 -11.26 2.29
C SER A 564 -25.10 -10.24 2.85
N VAL A 565 -24.61 -9.35 3.71
CA VAL A 565 -25.37 -8.21 4.27
C VAL A 565 -26.05 -7.41 3.16
N LYS A 566 -25.35 -7.17 2.04
CA LYS A 566 -25.90 -6.38 0.94
C LYS A 566 -27.08 -7.08 0.23
N HIS A 567 -27.09 -8.41 0.13
CA HIS A 567 -28.25 -9.14 -0.42
C HIS A 567 -29.51 -8.88 0.41
N TYR A 568 -29.43 -9.00 1.75
CA TYR A 568 -30.54 -8.67 2.66
C TYR A 568 -31.02 -7.23 2.51
N ILE A 569 -30.10 -6.26 2.42
CA ILE A 569 -30.46 -4.83 2.25
C ILE A 569 -31.14 -4.55 0.90
N LEU A 570 -30.73 -5.21 -0.20
CA LEU A 570 -31.41 -5.08 -1.50
C LEU A 570 -32.79 -5.75 -1.46
N ALA A 571 -32.90 -6.94 -0.86
CA ALA A 571 -34.14 -7.70 -0.74
C ALA A 571 -35.18 -6.97 0.10
N ALA A 572 -34.78 -6.35 1.21
CA ALA A 572 -35.67 -5.71 2.18
C ALA A 572 -36.65 -4.70 1.54
N ARG A 573 -36.25 -4.04 0.45
CA ARG A 573 -37.09 -3.09 -0.27
C ARG A 573 -38.26 -3.75 -1.04
N PHE A 574 -38.10 -5.00 -1.44
CA PHE A 574 -39.11 -5.84 -2.08
C PHE A 574 -39.92 -6.68 -1.09
N LYS A 575 -39.82 -6.44 0.24
CA LYS A 575 -40.51 -7.24 1.28
C LYS A 575 -42.02 -7.43 1.09
N PRO A 576 -42.81 -6.49 0.52
CA PRO A 576 -44.22 -6.74 0.18
C PRO A 576 -44.43 -7.74 -0.96
N ILE A 577 -43.42 -7.94 -1.82
CA ILE A 577 -43.47 -8.78 -3.04
C ILE A 577 -42.64 -10.05 -2.78
N ILE A 578 -43.24 -11.03 -2.08
CA ILE A 578 -42.55 -12.20 -1.52
C ILE A 578 -41.72 -12.97 -2.58
N GLU A 579 -42.23 -13.14 -3.80
CA GLU A 579 -41.51 -13.80 -4.89
C GLU A 579 -40.21 -13.08 -5.24
N LEU A 580 -40.28 -11.76 -5.45
CA LEU A 580 -39.12 -10.93 -5.79
C LEU A 580 -38.15 -10.80 -4.61
N TYR A 581 -38.64 -10.74 -3.37
CA TYR A 581 -37.81 -10.81 -2.16
C TYR A 581 -37.00 -12.11 -2.09
N ASN A 582 -37.62 -13.25 -2.40
CA ASN A 582 -36.96 -14.56 -2.32
C ASN A 582 -35.81 -14.71 -3.32
N LYS A 583 -35.87 -14.06 -4.49
CA LYS A 583 -34.79 -14.08 -5.50
C LYS A 583 -33.42 -13.62 -4.96
N PHE A 584 -33.40 -12.81 -3.90
CA PHE A 584 -32.19 -12.29 -3.25
C PHE A 584 -31.69 -13.14 -2.06
N THR A 585 -32.45 -14.15 -1.60
CA THR A 585 -31.97 -15.08 -0.56
C THR A 585 -30.84 -15.95 -1.12
N LYS A 586 -30.05 -16.58 -0.25
CA LYS A 586 -28.85 -17.36 -0.63
C LYS A 586 -29.13 -18.37 -1.75
N ASP A 587 -30.28 -19.03 -1.66
CA ASP A 587 -30.71 -20.12 -2.55
C ASP A 587 -31.64 -19.61 -3.69
N GLY A 588 -31.70 -18.30 -3.90
CA GLY A 588 -32.51 -17.62 -4.93
C GLY A 588 -31.72 -17.24 -6.19
N GLU A 589 -32.45 -16.85 -7.24
CA GLU A 589 -31.96 -16.50 -8.59
C GLU A 589 -30.70 -15.61 -8.64
N VAL A 590 -30.59 -14.62 -7.75
CA VAL A 590 -29.44 -13.71 -7.67
C VAL A 590 -28.73 -13.82 -6.31
N GLY A 591 -28.99 -14.89 -5.55
CA GLY A 591 -28.41 -15.12 -4.23
C GLY A 591 -26.90 -15.33 -4.25
N ALA A 592 -26.35 -15.92 -5.31
CA ALA A 592 -24.92 -16.22 -5.41
C ALA A 592 -24.06 -15.04 -5.88
N ASN A 593 -24.61 -14.05 -6.60
CA ASN A 593 -23.85 -12.96 -7.22
C ASN A 593 -24.42 -11.58 -6.89
N ILE A 594 -23.61 -10.79 -6.18
CA ILE A 594 -24.01 -9.46 -5.72
C ILE A 594 -24.22 -8.45 -6.86
N ASP A 595 -23.51 -8.58 -7.98
CA ASP A 595 -23.66 -7.65 -9.09
C ASP A 595 -24.92 -7.98 -9.93
N ASP A 596 -25.31 -9.25 -10.01
CA ASP A 596 -26.62 -9.64 -10.56
C ASP A 596 -27.77 -9.23 -9.63
N ALA A 597 -27.57 -9.28 -8.31
CA ALA A 597 -28.51 -8.70 -7.36
C ALA A 597 -28.67 -7.18 -7.55
N TYR A 598 -27.60 -6.44 -7.86
CA TYR A 598 -27.71 -5.02 -8.24
C TYR A 598 -28.48 -4.82 -9.55
N LYS A 599 -28.25 -5.65 -10.59
CA LYS A 599 -29.01 -5.62 -11.85
C LYS A 599 -30.50 -5.88 -11.62
N LEU A 600 -30.85 -6.91 -10.83
CA LEU A 600 -32.24 -7.26 -10.51
C LEU A 600 -32.92 -6.18 -9.66
N TYR A 601 -32.21 -5.58 -8.71
CA TYR A 601 -32.74 -4.45 -7.93
C TYR A 601 -33.03 -3.25 -8.84
N GLY A 602 -32.04 -2.79 -9.63
CA GLY A 602 -32.17 -1.60 -10.47
C GLY A 602 -33.22 -1.74 -11.57
N SER A 603 -33.32 -2.92 -12.19
CA SER A 603 -34.30 -3.21 -13.25
C SER A 603 -35.72 -3.40 -12.74
N ASN A 604 -35.95 -3.63 -11.44
CA ASN A 604 -37.30 -3.75 -10.88
C ASN A 604 -37.75 -2.49 -10.12
N ILE A 605 -36.85 -1.78 -9.42
CA ILE A 605 -37.20 -0.54 -8.72
C ILE A 605 -37.64 0.59 -9.69
N SER A 606 -37.18 0.53 -10.94
CA SER A 606 -37.51 1.47 -12.02
C SER A 606 -38.78 1.12 -12.82
N LYS A 607 -39.35 -0.08 -12.66
CA LYS A 607 -40.58 -0.49 -13.36
C LYS A 607 -41.81 0.13 -12.69
N LYS A 608 -42.58 0.94 -13.43
CA LYS A 608 -43.82 1.60 -12.96
C LYS A 608 -44.86 0.65 -12.34
N SER A 609 -44.88 -0.63 -12.75
CA SER A 609 -45.76 -1.67 -12.22
C SER A 609 -45.30 -2.27 -10.87
N ILE A 610 -44.06 -2.00 -10.46
CA ILE A 610 -43.44 -2.50 -9.22
C ILE A 610 -43.16 -1.35 -8.25
N SER A 611 -42.81 -0.16 -8.76
CA SER A 611 -42.41 1.00 -7.96
C SER A 611 -43.46 1.51 -6.97
N SER A 612 -44.75 1.17 -7.17
CA SER A 612 -45.87 1.47 -6.26
C SER A 612 -46.16 0.38 -5.22
N LEU A 613 -45.51 -0.78 -5.32
CA LEU A 613 -45.71 -1.97 -4.46
C LEU A 613 -44.49 -2.28 -3.56
N VAL A 614 -43.42 -1.52 -3.71
CA VAL A 614 -42.17 -1.61 -2.93
C VAL A 614 -42.13 -0.56 -1.83
N ILE A 615 -41.24 -0.75 -0.86
CA ILE A 615 -40.95 0.28 0.15
C ILE A 615 -40.40 1.53 -0.58
N GLY A 616 -41.02 2.69 -0.35
CA GLY A 616 -40.65 3.97 -0.99
C GLY A 616 -39.28 4.48 -0.54
N ASP A 617 -38.66 5.41 -1.28
CA ASP A 617 -37.29 5.88 -0.98
C ASP A 617 -37.17 6.51 0.42
N GLU A 618 -38.12 7.34 0.83
CA GLU A 618 -38.09 8.00 2.14
C GLU A 618 -38.29 7.00 3.31
N GLU A 619 -39.18 6.03 3.13
CA GLU A 619 -39.42 4.96 4.12
C GLU A 619 -38.21 4.02 4.19
N PHE A 620 -37.68 3.60 3.04
CA PHE A 620 -36.49 2.76 2.97
C PHE A 620 -35.27 3.45 3.57
N ALA A 621 -35.10 4.77 3.36
CA ALA A 621 -34.05 5.55 3.98
C ALA A 621 -34.15 5.54 5.53
N LYS A 622 -35.36 5.61 6.09
CA LYS A 622 -35.60 5.52 7.54
C LYS A 622 -35.37 4.11 8.11
N LEU A 623 -35.73 3.06 7.36
CA LEU A 623 -35.56 1.66 7.79
C LEU A 623 -34.12 1.14 7.65
N LYS A 624 -33.39 1.61 6.64
CA LYS A 624 -32.07 1.09 6.23
C LYS A 624 -31.01 1.05 7.34
N PRO A 625 -30.87 2.02 8.27
CA PRO A 625 -29.89 1.93 9.35
C PRO A 625 -30.13 0.72 10.26
N GLY A 626 -31.36 0.51 10.74
CA GLY A 626 -31.70 -0.65 11.59
C GLY A 626 -31.57 -1.99 10.86
N LEU A 627 -31.90 -2.02 9.56
CA LEU A 627 -31.65 -3.19 8.72
C LEU A 627 -30.15 -3.50 8.57
N LEU A 628 -29.31 -2.46 8.47
CA LEU A 628 -27.85 -2.60 8.35
C LEU A 628 -27.22 -3.05 9.68
N GLU A 629 -27.56 -2.41 10.79
CA GLU A 629 -27.12 -2.80 12.14
C GLU A 629 -27.42 -4.27 12.42
N LYS A 630 -28.67 -4.69 12.19
CA LYS A 630 -29.12 -6.09 12.35
C LYS A 630 -28.35 -7.06 11.47
N ALA A 631 -28.17 -6.73 10.19
CA ALA A 631 -27.49 -7.61 9.24
C ALA A 631 -25.98 -7.70 9.49
N GLN A 632 -25.31 -6.58 9.82
CA GLN A 632 -23.91 -6.58 10.27
C GLN A 632 -23.77 -7.37 11.58
N TYR A 633 -24.63 -7.14 12.57
CA TYR A 633 -24.61 -7.89 13.84
C TYR A 633 -24.71 -9.40 13.58
N SER A 634 -25.64 -9.86 12.74
CA SER A 634 -25.71 -11.27 12.33
C SER A 634 -24.44 -11.74 11.59
N LYS A 635 -23.92 -10.97 10.62
CA LYS A 635 -22.68 -11.31 9.88
C LYS A 635 -21.52 -11.61 10.83
N PHE A 636 -21.26 -10.72 11.78
CA PHE A 636 -20.10 -10.85 12.67
C PHE A 636 -20.36 -11.85 13.81
N THR A 637 -21.55 -11.89 14.42
CA THR A 637 -21.82 -12.84 15.52
C THR A 637 -22.01 -14.29 15.08
N GLN A 638 -22.34 -14.55 13.80
CA GLN A 638 -22.46 -15.90 13.25
C GLN A 638 -21.17 -16.43 12.59
N ASN A 639 -20.11 -15.59 12.48
CA ASN A 639 -18.85 -15.95 11.84
C ASN A 639 -17.66 -15.45 12.69
N GLU A 640 -17.19 -16.28 13.63
CA GLU A 640 -16.17 -15.93 14.62
C GLU A 640 -14.89 -15.31 14.02
N ALA A 641 -14.38 -15.87 12.91
CA ALA A 641 -13.21 -15.33 12.22
C ALA A 641 -13.43 -13.89 11.70
N LEU A 642 -14.65 -13.53 11.29
CA LEU A 642 -14.98 -12.16 10.88
C LEU A 642 -15.06 -11.23 12.09
N ALA A 643 -15.64 -11.68 13.21
CA ALA A 643 -15.65 -10.92 14.45
C ALA A 643 -14.23 -10.64 14.95
N LYS A 644 -13.33 -11.64 14.88
CA LYS A 644 -11.94 -11.47 15.26
C LYS A 644 -11.21 -10.47 14.36
N ILE A 645 -11.38 -10.55 13.02
CA ILE A 645 -10.85 -9.53 12.09
C ILE A 645 -11.34 -8.13 12.46
N LEU A 646 -12.64 -7.95 12.73
CA LEU A 646 -13.19 -6.64 13.11
C LEU A 646 -12.62 -6.13 14.44
N LEU A 647 -12.45 -6.99 15.43
CA LEU A 647 -11.84 -6.64 16.73
C LEU A 647 -10.35 -6.28 16.60
N LEU A 648 -9.60 -6.94 15.71
CA LEU A 648 -8.19 -6.63 15.49
C LEU A 648 -7.95 -5.26 14.84
N THR A 649 -8.97 -4.62 14.25
CA THR A 649 -8.86 -3.22 13.79
C THR A 649 -8.69 -2.20 14.92
N GLY A 650 -8.74 -2.61 16.20
CA GLY A 650 -8.57 -1.72 17.35
C GLY A 650 -9.64 -0.62 17.37
N ASP A 651 -9.22 0.61 17.66
CA ASP A 651 -10.09 1.80 17.59
C ASP A 651 -9.92 2.59 16.27
N ALA A 652 -9.46 1.95 15.18
CA ALA A 652 -9.27 2.61 13.89
C ALA A 652 -10.57 3.23 13.32
N LEU A 653 -10.47 4.35 12.62
CA LEU A 653 -11.54 4.87 11.77
C LEU A 653 -11.70 3.93 10.55
N ILE A 654 -12.84 3.24 10.43
CA ILE A 654 -13.16 2.41 9.27
C ILE A 654 -14.06 3.18 8.30
N ASN A 655 -13.57 3.41 7.09
CA ASN A 655 -14.31 4.01 5.99
C ASN A 655 -14.71 2.96 4.95
N ILE A 656 -15.93 3.03 4.41
CA ILE A 656 -16.31 2.36 3.15
C ILE A 656 -16.00 3.27 1.98
N PHE A 657 -15.27 2.76 0.99
CA PHE A 657 -15.10 3.41 -0.30
C PHE A 657 -16.18 3.01 -1.30
N LYS A 658 -16.67 3.98 -2.09
CA LYS A 658 -17.63 3.79 -3.18
C LYS A 658 -17.05 4.40 -4.47
N PRO A 659 -16.77 3.63 -5.53
CA PRO A 659 -16.25 4.20 -6.79
C PRO A 659 -17.35 4.90 -7.60
N GLY A 660 -16.95 5.82 -8.48
CA GLY A 660 -17.82 6.47 -9.46
C GLY A 660 -18.21 7.90 -9.08
N LYS A 661 -18.86 8.60 -10.02
CA LYS A 661 -19.21 10.02 -9.89
C LYS A 661 -20.06 10.30 -8.65
N GLY A 662 -19.57 11.16 -7.76
CA GLY A 662 -20.19 11.45 -6.44
C GLY A 662 -19.90 10.38 -5.36
N GLY A 663 -18.87 9.56 -5.56
CA GLY A 663 -18.40 8.52 -4.63
C GLY A 663 -17.32 8.99 -3.65
N GLY A 664 -16.41 8.07 -3.31
CA GLY A 664 -15.29 8.28 -2.40
C GLY A 664 -15.42 7.56 -1.06
N SER A 665 -14.66 8.03 -0.06
CA SER A 665 -14.57 7.48 1.30
C SER A 665 -15.67 7.98 2.24
N TYR A 666 -16.24 7.13 3.09
CA TYR A 666 -17.26 7.49 4.10
C TYR A 666 -17.16 6.61 5.36
N PRO A 667 -17.18 7.15 6.60
CA PRO A 667 -17.13 6.36 7.83
C PRO A 667 -18.30 5.37 7.97
N ASP A 668 -17.99 4.09 8.30
CA ASP A 668 -19.01 3.09 8.67
C ASP A 668 -19.20 3.10 10.20
N PHE A 669 -19.98 4.08 10.66
CA PHE A 669 -20.31 4.25 12.08
C PHE A 669 -20.99 3.02 12.69
N GLU A 670 -21.81 2.27 11.93
CA GLU A 670 -22.50 1.08 12.44
C GLU A 670 -21.52 -0.08 12.63
N LEU A 671 -20.55 -0.26 11.72
CA LEU A 671 -19.49 -1.26 11.87
C LEU A 671 -18.57 -0.97 13.05
N MET A 672 -18.20 0.30 13.28
CA MET A 672 -17.37 0.71 14.42
C MET A 672 -18.14 0.63 15.76
N LYS A 673 -19.43 0.95 15.77
CA LYS A 673 -20.36 0.73 16.90
C LYS A 673 -20.48 -0.77 17.22
N LEU A 674 -20.64 -1.62 16.21
CA LEU A 674 -20.68 -3.08 16.36
C LEU A 674 -19.36 -3.64 16.89
N ARG A 675 -18.22 -3.19 16.38
CA ARG A 675 -16.88 -3.52 16.92
C ARG A 675 -16.81 -3.27 18.43
N ARG A 676 -17.28 -2.11 18.88
CA ARG A 676 -17.34 -1.77 20.32
C ARG A 676 -18.32 -2.67 21.10
N MET A 677 -19.48 -3.02 20.53
CA MET A 677 -20.43 -3.94 21.16
C MET A 677 -19.86 -5.35 21.33
N LEU A 678 -19.06 -5.82 20.36
CA LEU A 678 -18.36 -7.11 20.44
C LEU A 678 -17.21 -7.07 21.46
N SER A 679 -16.46 -5.96 21.56
CA SER A 679 -15.40 -5.83 22.56
C SER A 679 -15.91 -5.64 23.99
N ASN A 680 -17.16 -5.17 24.16
CA ASN A 680 -17.78 -4.93 25.47
C ASN A 680 -19.09 -5.71 25.68
N PRO A 681 -19.03 -7.01 26.05
CA PRO A 681 -20.20 -7.86 26.31
C PRO A 681 -21.20 -7.34 27.37
N LYS A 682 -20.84 -6.32 28.14
CA LYS A 682 -21.74 -5.63 29.08
C LYS A 682 -22.69 -4.66 28.35
N GLU A 683 -22.23 -3.90 27.35
CA GLU A 683 -23.10 -3.00 26.56
C GLU A 683 -24.08 -3.82 25.69
N ALA A 684 -23.66 -4.98 25.18
CA ALA A 684 -24.50 -5.88 24.37
C ALA A 684 -25.76 -6.42 25.09
N LYS A 685 -25.76 -6.52 26.43
CA LYS A 685 -26.93 -6.99 27.19
C LYS A 685 -28.08 -5.98 27.19
N THR A 686 -27.78 -4.69 27.09
CA THR A 686 -28.79 -3.61 27.12
C THR A 686 -29.64 -3.56 25.85
N VAL A 687 -29.11 -4.03 24.71
CA VAL A 687 -29.86 -4.14 23.44
C VAL A 687 -30.84 -5.31 23.49
N LYS A 688 -30.40 -6.50 23.95
CA LYS A 688 -31.29 -7.67 24.10
C LYS A 688 -32.50 -7.42 25.02
N SER A 689 -32.38 -6.52 26.00
CA SER A 689 -33.51 -6.11 26.85
C SER A 689 -34.51 -5.14 26.18
N LYS A 690 -34.26 -4.70 24.94
CA LYS A 690 -35.19 -3.89 24.13
C LYS A 690 -35.89 -4.68 23.01
N GLU A 691 -35.32 -5.79 22.54
CA GLU A 691 -35.94 -6.66 21.53
C GLU A 691 -36.86 -7.75 22.13
N LEU A 692 -36.94 -7.81 23.47
CA LEU A 692 -37.82 -8.71 24.23
C LEU A 692 -38.96 -7.94 24.94
N LYS A 693 -39.44 -6.85 24.33
CA LYS A 693 -40.57 -6.03 24.78
C LYS A 693 -41.35 -5.46 23.58
#